data_AF-A0A4P7L7K2-F1
#
_entry.id   AF-A0A4P7L7K2-F1
#
_cell.length_a   1.000
_cell.length_b   1.000
_cell.length_c   1.000
_cell.angle_alpha   90.00
_cell.angle_beta   90.00
_cell.angle_gamma   90.00
#
_symmetry.space_group_name_H-M   'P 1'
#
loop_
_entity.id
_entity.type
_entity.pdbx_description
1 polymer ?
#
loop_
_entity_poly.entity_id
_entity_poly.type
_entity_poly.pdbx_seq_one_letter_code
_entity_poly.pdbx_strand_id
1 'polypeptide(L)'
;MIRQLRKAFFSRAKRSRWWQRLRREFGIRDLHPAAGIDTLPVSGEYRSTGQDPQFRLKGFLPAGWYMVEVNMTLALGQADARFYLDTGDGESEEMSFALPVRSGKLAKRVLCVPAEAKMRFDPLASVGSFTIGHFRVVRVLEAFARPRVLRKLRNIHPRYRQSDTGERYRLSHYWSDYNALFEGSQQDSEGYARWIEKAERTLLPDGASHERISACWKSRPTFSILLPTFNTRESQLRDCLDSILAQTYPHWDLCVADDASTEPHVAKILAEYAQRDARIRVIVREHNGHICAASNTALSMAGQDFVVLLDHDDTLAANALFAVAQHLQSRPTAQILYSDEDKIDDDGHRFAPFFKPDWSPDLLYAQNYVCHLGIYRRELVTAVGGFRPGFEGSQDYDLLLRCVARVTDSRDIVHIPMVLYHWRASEGSTALGHDRKDYAAEAARRALQEHMDRHHPGVVMEVTRPGIYRPRWPVPAPPPLVSLIVPTRDGYDILRTCIESILQKTSYPNYEILIVDNQSTCPQTLAYMAEICADASRSGRVRLLQFDFPFNYSAINNFAAKEARGSILGLINNDVEVINADWLTEMVSHAVRPDIGCVGAKLYYPDRTIQHAGVVLGIGGVAGHSHKYLPGHADGYFGRLLAIHNVSAVTGAALLVRRAVFDLVGGLDQETLKVAFNDVDFCIKVRDAGFRNLWTPFAELFHHESKSRGTDETEDKRKRFALECEVMQERWGSALSRDPFYNPNLTLVREDYSLASHQSLVGGD
;
A
#
# COMPACT_ATOMS: atom_id res chain seq x y z
N MET A 1 -77.51 -19.00 -29.93
CA MET A 1 -77.25 -19.00 -28.47
C MET A 1 -75.96 -18.20 -28.22
N ILE A 2 -75.88 -16.89 -28.52
CA ILE A 2 -76.54 -15.75 -27.86
C ILE A 2 -76.57 -15.87 -26.32
N ARG A 3 -75.67 -15.08 -25.72
CA ARG A 3 -75.78 -14.23 -24.51
C ARG A 3 -75.95 -14.87 -23.12
N GLN A 4 -75.33 -14.13 -22.18
CA GLN A 4 -75.53 -14.01 -20.72
C GLN A 4 -74.58 -14.87 -19.87
N LEU A 5 -73.71 -14.37 -18.97
CA LEU A 5 -73.45 -13.06 -18.32
C LEU A 5 -71.98 -13.10 -17.79
N ARG A 6 -71.03 -12.26 -18.22
CA ARG A 6 -70.60 -10.98 -17.62
C ARG A 6 -70.64 -10.86 -16.08
N LYS A 7 -69.45 -10.53 -15.53
CA LYS A 7 -69.12 -9.77 -14.30
C LYS A 7 -69.00 -10.51 -12.96
N ALA A 8 -67.76 -10.77 -12.56
CA ALA A 8 -67.27 -10.32 -11.25
C ALA A 8 -65.83 -9.79 -11.40
N PHE A 9 -65.72 -8.46 -11.40
CA PHE A 9 -64.50 -7.69 -11.28
C PHE A 9 -63.71 -8.12 -10.03
N PHE A 10 -62.51 -8.69 -10.19
CA PHE A 10 -61.47 -8.60 -9.17
C PHE A 10 -60.29 -7.83 -9.76
N SER A 11 -60.11 -6.61 -9.25
CA SER A 11 -59.22 -5.60 -9.81
C SER A 11 -57.74 -6.02 -9.80
N ARG A 12 -57.05 -5.71 -10.90
CA ARG A 12 -55.58 -5.73 -11.05
C ARG A 12 -54.86 -4.89 -9.99
N ALA A 13 -55.58 -3.98 -9.31
CA ALA A 13 -55.09 -3.17 -8.20
C ALA A 13 -54.90 -3.91 -6.87
N LYS A 14 -55.53 -5.10 -6.67
CA LYS A 14 -55.32 -5.89 -5.44
C LYS A 14 -54.03 -6.74 -5.47
N ARG A 15 -53.57 -7.17 -6.64
CA ARG A 15 -52.27 -7.85 -6.78
C ARG A 15 -51.09 -6.89 -6.55
N SER A 16 -51.18 -5.61 -6.92
CA SER A 16 -50.10 -4.65 -6.61
C SER A 16 -50.04 -4.30 -5.12
N ARG A 17 -51.18 -4.18 -4.43
CA ARG A 17 -51.21 -3.86 -2.98
C ARG A 17 -50.78 -5.02 -2.06
N TRP A 18 -51.03 -6.27 -2.44
CA TRP A 18 -50.60 -7.44 -1.64
C TRP A 18 -49.09 -7.71 -1.76
N TRP A 19 -48.51 -7.47 -2.94
CA TRP A 19 -47.05 -7.50 -3.15
C TRP A 19 -46.33 -6.25 -2.58
N GLN A 20 -46.95 -5.07 -2.61
CA GLN A 20 -46.42 -3.86 -1.94
C GLN A 20 -46.44 -3.99 -0.40
N ARG A 21 -47.35 -4.77 0.19
CA ARG A 21 -47.39 -5.05 1.63
C ARG A 21 -46.26 -5.96 2.14
N LEU A 22 -45.60 -6.71 1.25
CA LEU A 22 -44.50 -7.62 1.59
C LEU A 22 -43.11 -6.98 1.47
N ARG A 23 -42.98 -5.85 0.76
CA ARG A 23 -41.75 -5.06 0.68
C ARG A 23 -41.84 -3.89 1.66
N ARG A 24 -41.32 -4.10 2.86
CA ARG A 24 -40.97 -2.98 3.74
C ARG A 24 -39.77 -2.30 3.09
N GLU A 25 -40.01 -1.10 2.57
CA GLU A 25 -39.02 -0.25 1.91
C GLU A 25 -38.97 1.06 2.68
N PHE A 26 -37.76 1.49 3.00
CA PHE A 26 -37.48 2.75 3.66
C PHE A 26 -36.62 3.58 2.73
N GLY A 27 -36.93 4.86 2.63
CA GLY A 27 -36.19 5.81 1.82
C GLY A 27 -35.58 6.93 2.66
N ILE A 28 -34.94 7.87 1.99
CA ILE A 28 -34.32 9.05 2.63
C ILE A 28 -35.29 9.83 3.56
N ARG A 29 -36.59 9.82 3.27
CA ARG A 29 -37.61 10.51 4.09
C ARG A 29 -37.86 9.85 5.44
N ASP A 30 -37.47 8.58 5.58
CA ASP A 30 -37.60 7.82 6.82
C ASP A 30 -36.35 7.95 7.71
N LEU A 31 -35.32 8.67 7.23
CA LEU A 31 -34.05 8.85 7.91
C LEU A 31 -34.03 10.21 8.62
N HIS A 32 -33.85 10.23 9.94
CA HIS A 32 -33.90 11.45 10.75
C HIS A 32 -32.59 11.65 11.53
N PRO A 33 -32.02 12.86 11.55
CA PRO A 33 -30.88 13.17 12.43
C PRO A 33 -31.25 12.90 13.89
N ALA A 34 -30.34 12.28 14.65
CA ALA A 34 -30.54 11.94 16.06
C ALA A 34 -29.48 12.57 16.97
N ALA A 35 -28.20 12.37 16.68
CA ALA A 35 -27.08 12.91 17.45
C ALA A 35 -25.92 13.31 16.54
N GLY A 36 -25.09 14.27 16.95
CA GLY A 36 -23.84 14.62 16.24
C GLY A 36 -24.02 15.17 14.81
N ILE A 37 -25.22 15.65 14.45
CA ILE A 37 -25.55 16.15 13.10
C ILE A 37 -26.23 17.51 13.18
N ASP A 38 -25.61 18.51 12.55
CA ASP A 38 -26.22 19.82 12.30
C ASP A 38 -26.83 19.85 10.89
N THR A 39 -28.04 20.41 10.76
CA THR A 39 -28.65 20.68 9.45
C THR A 39 -28.30 22.09 8.99
N LEU A 40 -27.56 22.21 7.90
CA LEU A 40 -27.16 23.51 7.35
C LEU A 40 -28.28 24.10 6.48
N PRO A 41 -28.47 25.44 6.47
CA PRO A 41 -29.61 26.09 5.80
C PRO A 41 -29.67 25.95 4.27
N VAL A 42 -28.64 25.40 3.62
CA VAL A 42 -28.52 25.35 2.16
C VAL A 42 -28.81 23.92 1.65
N SER A 43 -29.97 23.76 1.00
CA SER A 43 -30.36 22.65 0.10
C SER A 43 -30.29 21.18 0.57
N GLY A 44 -30.10 20.89 1.86
CA GLY A 44 -30.05 19.50 2.38
C GLY A 44 -28.63 19.00 2.71
N GLU A 45 -27.74 19.93 3.03
CA GLU A 45 -26.40 19.64 3.57
C GLU A 45 -26.45 19.38 5.08
N TYR A 46 -25.74 18.34 5.50
CA TYR A 46 -25.54 17.97 6.89
C TYR A 46 -24.08 18.18 7.27
N ARG A 47 -23.85 18.52 8.54
CA ARG A 47 -22.52 18.59 9.13
C ARG A 47 -22.43 17.66 10.31
N SER A 48 -21.52 16.69 10.25
CA SER A 48 -21.09 15.91 11.40
C SER A 48 -20.30 16.80 12.35
N THR A 49 -20.70 16.83 13.63
CA THR A 49 -20.09 17.67 14.68
C THR A 49 -19.13 16.90 15.60
N GLY A 50 -18.97 15.59 15.39
CA GLY A 50 -18.10 14.74 16.20
C GLY A 50 -17.69 13.46 15.46
N GLN A 51 -17.29 12.42 16.21
CA GLN A 51 -16.90 11.12 15.65
C GLN A 51 -18.04 10.11 15.51
N ASP A 52 -19.23 10.42 16.06
CA ASP A 52 -20.41 9.55 16.05
C ASP A 52 -21.69 10.30 15.61
N PRO A 53 -21.76 10.78 14.35
CA PRO A 53 -22.98 11.35 13.80
C PRO A 53 -24.02 10.25 13.54
N GLN A 54 -25.22 10.38 14.11
CA GLN A 54 -26.24 9.34 14.08
C GLN A 54 -27.50 9.80 13.35
N PHE A 55 -27.90 9.09 12.30
CA PHE A 55 -29.27 9.07 11.82
C PHE A 55 -30.04 7.85 12.34
N ARG A 56 -31.34 8.00 12.58
CA ARG A 56 -32.23 6.88 12.91
C ARG A 56 -33.26 6.66 11.83
N LEU A 57 -33.44 5.39 11.47
CA LEU A 57 -34.49 4.96 10.55
C LEU A 57 -35.83 4.87 11.29
N LYS A 58 -36.87 5.49 10.74
CA LYS A 58 -38.21 5.50 11.33
C LYS A 58 -38.89 4.14 11.18
N GLY A 59 -38.96 3.40 12.29
CA GLY A 59 -39.67 2.13 12.39
C GLY A 59 -38.74 0.95 12.63
N PHE A 60 -39.30 -0.25 12.55
CA PHE A 60 -38.58 -1.50 12.79
C PHE A 60 -38.32 -2.25 11.49
N LEU A 61 -37.21 -2.99 11.42
CA LEU A 61 -36.87 -3.94 10.38
C LEU A 61 -37.20 -5.34 10.88
N PRO A 62 -38.22 -6.03 10.34
CA PRO A 62 -38.47 -7.43 10.68
C PRO A 62 -37.29 -8.31 10.27
N ALA A 63 -37.14 -9.46 10.94
CA ALA A 63 -36.11 -10.44 10.59
C ALA A 63 -36.11 -10.79 9.09
N GLY A 64 -34.92 -10.89 8.50
CA GLY A 64 -34.72 -11.28 7.11
C GLY A 64 -33.62 -10.49 6.40
N TRP A 65 -33.58 -10.63 5.08
CA TRP A 65 -32.55 -10.04 4.23
C TRP A 65 -32.97 -8.67 3.69
N TYR A 66 -32.01 -7.74 3.63
CA TYR A 66 -32.22 -6.39 3.13
C TYR A 66 -31.13 -6.01 2.12
N MET A 67 -31.48 -5.16 1.16
CA MET A 67 -30.52 -4.44 0.35
C MET A 67 -30.50 -2.99 0.83
N VAL A 68 -29.32 -2.49 1.13
CA VAL A 68 -29.06 -1.10 1.47
C VAL A 68 -28.36 -0.42 0.31
N GLU A 69 -28.83 0.76 -0.05
CA GLU A 69 -28.26 1.62 -1.07
C GLU A 69 -28.05 3.02 -0.52
N VAL A 70 -26.84 3.56 -0.67
CA VAL A 70 -26.47 4.91 -0.19
C VAL A 70 -25.69 5.64 -1.28
N ASN A 71 -26.06 6.88 -1.54
CA ASN A 71 -25.27 7.82 -2.33
C ASN A 71 -25.12 9.10 -1.51
N MET A 72 -23.88 9.52 -1.30
CA MET A 72 -23.56 10.75 -0.60
C MET A 72 -22.58 11.58 -1.41
N THR A 73 -22.66 12.90 -1.31
CA THR A 73 -21.56 13.78 -1.69
C THR A 73 -20.80 14.12 -0.42
N LEU A 74 -19.49 13.86 -0.43
CA LEU A 74 -18.61 13.93 0.74
C LEU A 74 -17.50 14.95 0.48
N ALA A 75 -17.16 15.76 1.48
CA ALA A 75 -16.05 16.72 1.38
C ALA A 75 -14.68 16.03 1.21
N LEU A 76 -14.46 14.89 1.86
CA LEU A 76 -13.20 14.13 1.83
C LEU A 76 -13.17 13.02 0.75
N GLY A 77 -14.12 13.03 -0.19
CA GLY A 77 -14.16 12.09 -1.33
C GLY A 77 -14.62 10.66 -0.99
N GLN A 78 -14.43 10.18 0.24
CA GLN A 78 -14.90 8.88 0.72
C GLN A 78 -15.22 8.89 2.22
N ALA A 79 -16.01 7.93 2.67
CA ALA A 79 -16.34 7.70 4.07
C ALA A 79 -16.69 6.23 4.32
N ASP A 80 -16.33 5.71 5.49
CA ASP A 80 -16.83 4.44 5.98
C ASP A 80 -18.11 4.69 6.78
N ALA A 81 -19.26 4.64 6.09
CA ALA A 81 -20.53 4.73 6.77
C ALA A 81 -20.82 3.43 7.53
N ARG A 82 -21.54 3.48 8.64
CA ARG A 82 -21.91 2.30 9.43
C ARG A 82 -23.41 2.22 9.67
N PHE A 83 -23.92 1.00 9.82
CA PHE A 83 -25.30 0.73 10.17
C PHE A 83 -25.33 -0.13 11.42
N TYR A 84 -26.07 0.28 12.45
CA TYR A 84 -26.24 -0.49 13.67
C TYR A 84 -27.67 -1.03 13.76
N LEU A 85 -27.80 -2.28 14.18
CA LEU A 85 -29.09 -2.91 14.46
C LEU A 85 -29.29 -3.07 15.96
N ASP A 86 -30.39 -2.54 16.48
CA ASP A 86 -30.81 -2.73 17.88
C ASP A 86 -32.00 -3.69 17.92
N THR A 87 -31.78 -4.91 18.41
CA THR A 87 -32.79 -5.97 18.55
C THR A 87 -33.53 -5.94 19.91
N GLY A 88 -33.29 -4.93 20.74
CA GLY A 88 -33.92 -4.77 22.07
C GLY A 88 -32.93 -4.78 23.24
N ASP A 89 -31.67 -5.15 23.00
CA ASP A 89 -30.60 -5.19 24.01
C ASP A 89 -29.66 -3.96 23.95
N GLY A 90 -29.98 -2.98 23.10
CA GLY A 90 -29.14 -1.82 22.82
C GLY A 90 -28.33 -1.96 21.52
N GLU A 91 -27.65 -0.88 21.15
CA GLU A 91 -26.78 -0.84 19.97
C GLU A 91 -25.40 -1.38 20.36
N SER A 92 -24.88 -2.36 19.62
CA SER A 92 -23.55 -2.93 19.83
C SER A 92 -22.73 -2.96 18.54
N GLU A 93 -21.40 -2.93 18.67
CA GLU A 93 -20.48 -3.10 17.53
C GLU A 93 -20.61 -4.49 16.88
N GLU A 94 -20.98 -5.52 17.67
CA GLU A 94 -21.25 -6.87 17.16
C GLU A 94 -22.43 -6.92 16.17
N MET A 95 -23.36 -5.96 16.29
CA MET A 95 -24.55 -5.82 15.45
C MET A 95 -24.43 -4.62 14.49
N SER A 96 -23.21 -4.29 14.07
CA SER A 96 -22.91 -3.22 13.12
C SER A 96 -22.49 -3.72 11.74
N PHE A 97 -22.68 -2.87 10.71
CA PHE A 97 -22.37 -3.17 9.32
C PHE A 97 -21.78 -1.94 8.61
N ALA A 98 -20.50 -1.99 8.27
CA ALA A 98 -19.85 -0.96 7.46
C ALA A 98 -20.31 -0.90 5.99
N LEU A 99 -20.34 0.28 5.39
CA LEU A 99 -20.59 0.49 3.98
C LEU A 99 -19.65 1.59 3.52
N PRO A 100 -18.52 1.23 2.90
CA PRO A 100 -17.66 2.21 2.27
C PRO A 100 -18.44 2.97 1.19
N VAL A 101 -18.53 4.29 1.33
CA VAL A 101 -19.21 5.21 0.42
C VAL A 101 -18.19 6.11 -0.24
N ARG A 102 -18.25 6.21 -1.57
CA ARG A 102 -17.46 7.16 -2.35
C ARG A 102 -18.36 8.32 -2.77
N SER A 103 -17.82 9.54 -2.72
CA SER A 103 -18.53 10.77 -3.07
C SER A 103 -19.15 10.66 -4.47
N GLY A 104 -20.44 10.94 -4.57
CA GLY A 104 -21.20 10.89 -5.83
C GLY A 104 -21.45 9.48 -6.40
N LYS A 105 -20.96 8.39 -5.78
CA LYS A 105 -21.19 7.01 -6.24
C LYS A 105 -22.24 6.29 -5.39
N LEU A 106 -23.00 5.40 -6.02
CA LEU A 106 -24.02 4.61 -5.33
C LEU A 106 -23.39 3.36 -4.71
N ALA A 107 -23.26 3.34 -3.38
CA ALA A 107 -22.82 2.19 -2.60
C ALA A 107 -23.99 1.24 -2.34
N LYS A 108 -23.74 -0.08 -2.37
CA LYS A 108 -24.76 -1.12 -2.13
C LYS A 108 -24.21 -2.24 -1.26
N ARG A 109 -25.01 -2.70 -0.28
CA ARG A 109 -24.68 -3.86 0.57
C ARG A 109 -25.93 -4.66 0.92
N VAL A 110 -25.78 -5.99 0.97
CA VAL A 110 -26.81 -6.88 1.51
C VAL A 110 -26.62 -6.95 3.04
N LEU A 111 -27.70 -6.83 3.80
CA LEU A 111 -27.73 -6.98 5.26
C LEU A 111 -28.63 -8.14 5.67
N CYS A 112 -28.27 -8.82 6.75
CA CYS A 112 -29.10 -9.81 7.42
C CYS A 112 -29.55 -9.23 8.76
N VAL A 113 -30.86 -9.17 8.97
CA VAL A 113 -31.48 -8.71 10.21
C VAL A 113 -31.98 -9.96 10.95
N PRO A 114 -31.35 -10.37 12.07
CA PRO A 114 -31.61 -11.68 12.68
C PRO A 114 -32.94 -11.75 13.44
N ALA A 115 -33.34 -10.65 14.05
CA ALA A 115 -34.60 -10.45 14.78
C ALA A 115 -35.18 -9.08 14.41
N GLU A 116 -36.40 -8.77 14.84
CA GLU A 116 -36.94 -7.42 14.62
C GLU A 116 -36.02 -6.36 15.26
N ALA A 117 -35.55 -5.39 14.47
CA ALA A 117 -34.52 -4.45 14.91
C ALA A 117 -34.84 -3.00 14.52
N LYS A 118 -34.42 -2.03 15.34
CA LYS A 118 -34.27 -0.64 14.90
C LYS A 118 -32.94 -0.49 14.16
N MET A 119 -32.86 0.49 13.26
CA MET A 119 -31.63 0.76 12.51
C MET A 119 -31.14 2.19 12.75
N ARG A 120 -29.87 2.30 13.11
CA ARG A 120 -29.10 3.54 13.12
C ARG A 120 -28.14 3.54 11.93
N PHE A 121 -27.92 4.71 11.34
CA PHE A 121 -27.01 4.92 10.22
C PHE A 121 -26.06 6.07 10.55
N ASP A 122 -24.78 5.78 10.52
CA ASP A 122 -23.71 6.71 10.83
C ASP A 122 -22.98 7.03 9.52
N PRO A 123 -23.12 8.24 8.97
CA PRO A 123 -22.66 8.58 7.62
C PRO A 123 -21.16 8.84 7.55
N LEU A 124 -20.52 9.23 8.66
CA LEU A 124 -19.12 9.60 8.78
C LEU A 124 -18.58 9.09 10.13
N ALA A 125 -17.28 8.84 10.23
CA ALA A 125 -16.57 8.54 11.49
C ALA A 125 -15.77 9.75 12.03
N SER A 126 -16.03 10.95 11.49
CA SER A 126 -15.32 12.18 11.84
C SER A 126 -16.18 13.42 11.58
N VAL A 127 -15.68 14.57 12.03
CA VAL A 127 -16.25 15.89 11.70
C VAL A 127 -16.15 16.13 10.20
N GLY A 128 -17.22 16.61 9.56
CA GLY A 128 -17.23 16.86 8.12
C GLY A 128 -18.62 17.17 7.56
N SER A 129 -18.67 17.79 6.38
CA SER A 129 -19.92 18.07 5.68
C SER A 129 -20.22 17.03 4.61
N PHE A 130 -21.50 16.72 4.43
CA PHE A 130 -21.98 15.77 3.44
C PHE A 130 -23.43 16.06 3.04
N THR A 131 -23.83 15.57 1.86
CA THR A 131 -25.24 15.48 1.46
C THR A 131 -25.61 14.03 1.20
N ILE A 132 -26.85 13.65 1.49
CA ILE A 132 -27.38 12.33 1.15
C ILE A 132 -28.23 12.49 -0.11
N GLY A 133 -27.69 12.09 -1.27
CA GLY A 133 -28.41 12.14 -2.55
C GLY A 133 -29.39 10.99 -2.75
N HIS A 134 -29.08 9.81 -2.19
CA HIS A 134 -29.95 8.64 -2.22
C HIS A 134 -29.76 7.80 -0.95
N PHE A 135 -30.86 7.33 -0.39
CA PHE A 135 -30.85 6.36 0.69
C PHE A 135 -32.04 5.41 0.52
N ARG A 136 -31.77 4.11 0.57
CA ARG A 136 -32.80 3.07 0.45
C ARG A 136 -32.44 1.83 1.24
N VAL A 137 -33.38 1.35 2.04
CA VAL A 137 -33.32 0.04 2.71
C VAL A 137 -34.55 -0.77 2.29
N VAL A 138 -34.36 -1.87 1.58
CA VAL A 138 -35.47 -2.66 1.04
C VAL A 138 -35.33 -4.13 1.40
N ARG A 139 -36.40 -4.73 1.91
CA ARG A 139 -36.43 -6.17 2.20
C ARG A 139 -36.34 -6.97 0.90
N VAL A 140 -35.44 -7.94 0.87
CA VAL A 140 -35.20 -8.85 -0.28
C VAL A 140 -35.37 -10.31 0.15
N LEU A 141 -35.60 -11.19 -0.82
CA LEU A 141 -35.61 -12.63 -0.57
C LEU A 141 -34.17 -13.15 -0.50
N GLU A 142 -33.94 -14.24 0.23
CA GLU A 142 -32.62 -14.89 0.29
C GLU A 142 -32.12 -15.29 -1.10
N ALA A 143 -33.02 -15.77 -1.98
CA ALA A 143 -32.72 -16.08 -3.38
C ALA A 143 -32.19 -14.87 -4.18
N PHE A 144 -32.50 -13.64 -3.77
CA PHE A 144 -31.97 -12.41 -4.37
C PHE A 144 -30.64 -11.98 -3.75
N ALA A 145 -30.50 -12.16 -2.43
CA ALA A 145 -29.30 -11.83 -1.66
C ALA A 145 -28.12 -12.75 -2.01
N ARG A 146 -28.38 -14.06 -2.07
CA ARG A 146 -27.40 -15.13 -2.27
C ARG A 146 -26.45 -14.93 -3.45
N PRO A 147 -26.92 -14.76 -4.70
CA PRO A 147 -26.01 -14.61 -5.84
C PRO A 147 -25.14 -13.35 -5.74
N ARG A 148 -25.59 -12.30 -5.04
CA ARG A 148 -24.82 -11.06 -4.86
C ARG A 148 -23.72 -11.21 -3.82
N VAL A 149 -24.03 -11.86 -2.70
CA VAL A 149 -23.06 -12.22 -1.66
C VAL A 149 -21.98 -13.14 -2.25
N LEU A 150 -22.40 -14.22 -2.92
CA LEU A 150 -21.47 -15.18 -3.52
C LEU A 150 -20.62 -14.54 -4.62
N ARG A 151 -21.19 -13.71 -5.51
CA ARG A 151 -20.40 -13.01 -6.54
C ARG A 151 -19.36 -12.07 -5.93
N LYS A 152 -19.72 -11.33 -4.88
CA LYS A 152 -18.78 -10.43 -4.18
C LYS A 152 -17.65 -11.25 -3.54
N LEU A 153 -17.98 -12.38 -2.89
CA LEU A 153 -17.00 -13.30 -2.32
C LEU A 153 -16.09 -13.94 -3.39
N ARG A 154 -16.62 -14.45 -4.50
CA ARG A 154 -15.81 -15.02 -5.58
C ARG A 154 -14.83 -14.02 -6.19
N ASN A 155 -15.27 -12.77 -6.35
CA ASN A 155 -14.43 -11.73 -6.93
C ASN A 155 -13.31 -11.27 -5.98
N ILE A 156 -13.55 -11.29 -4.67
CA ILE A 156 -12.71 -10.60 -3.69
C ILE A 156 -12.00 -11.55 -2.73
N HIS A 157 -12.68 -12.60 -2.28
CA HIS A 157 -12.24 -13.48 -1.19
C HIS A 157 -11.53 -14.74 -1.72
N PRO A 158 -10.25 -15.00 -1.35
CA PRO A 158 -9.43 -16.09 -1.91
C PRO A 158 -10.08 -17.48 -1.85
N ARG A 159 -10.63 -17.87 -0.69
CA ARG A 159 -11.34 -19.15 -0.48
C ARG A 159 -12.42 -19.47 -1.51
N TYR A 160 -13.08 -18.44 -2.06
CA TYR A 160 -14.23 -18.62 -2.94
C TYR A 160 -13.88 -18.47 -4.43
N ARG A 161 -12.63 -18.11 -4.78
CA ARG A 161 -12.21 -17.91 -6.18
C ARG A 161 -12.27 -19.19 -7.03
N GLN A 162 -11.92 -20.34 -6.46
CA GLN A 162 -11.78 -21.61 -7.20
C GLN A 162 -12.90 -22.63 -6.91
N SER A 163 -13.93 -22.23 -6.17
CA SER A 163 -14.99 -23.13 -5.68
C SER A 163 -16.21 -23.15 -6.61
N ASP A 164 -16.47 -24.31 -7.22
CA ASP A 164 -17.75 -24.62 -7.88
C ASP A 164 -18.84 -25.02 -6.85
N THR A 165 -18.48 -25.05 -5.56
CA THR A 165 -19.30 -25.57 -4.45
C THR A 165 -20.23 -24.54 -3.81
N GLY A 166 -20.23 -23.29 -4.27
CA GLY A 166 -20.92 -22.15 -3.63
C GLY A 166 -22.44 -22.26 -3.45
N GLU A 167 -23.10 -23.23 -4.08
CA GLU A 167 -24.55 -23.44 -3.95
C GLU A 167 -24.94 -24.44 -2.84
N ARG A 168 -24.00 -25.13 -2.20
CA ARG A 168 -24.31 -26.21 -1.22
C ARG A 168 -24.78 -25.73 0.16
N TYR A 169 -24.36 -24.55 0.62
CA TYR A 169 -24.58 -24.10 2.01
C TYR A 169 -25.62 -22.98 2.15
N ARG A 170 -26.24 -22.86 3.33
CA ARG A 170 -27.14 -21.72 3.65
C ARG A 170 -26.37 -20.40 3.61
N LEU A 171 -27.05 -19.29 3.29
CA LEU A 171 -26.38 -17.98 3.14
C LEU A 171 -25.69 -17.51 4.44
N SER A 172 -26.18 -17.97 5.59
CA SER A 172 -25.56 -17.76 6.91
C SER A 172 -24.13 -18.31 7.01
N HIS A 173 -23.78 -19.36 6.26
CA HIS A 173 -22.43 -19.94 6.25
C HIS A 173 -21.40 -18.97 5.66
N TYR A 174 -21.81 -18.14 4.71
CA TYR A 174 -20.95 -17.17 4.04
C TYR A 174 -20.94 -15.80 4.72
N TRP A 175 -21.69 -15.63 5.81
CA TRP A 175 -22.04 -14.32 6.35
C TRP A 175 -20.85 -13.59 6.99
N SER A 176 -20.05 -14.32 7.77
CA SER A 176 -18.83 -13.77 8.39
C SER A 176 -17.85 -13.27 7.33
N ASP A 177 -17.51 -14.15 6.38
CA ASP A 177 -16.56 -13.86 5.29
C ASP A 177 -17.07 -12.71 4.41
N TYR A 178 -18.38 -12.61 4.19
CA TYR A 178 -18.99 -11.50 3.44
C TYR A 178 -18.92 -10.18 4.20
N ASN A 179 -19.15 -10.19 5.52
CA ASN A 179 -19.09 -8.97 6.34
C ASN A 179 -17.69 -8.40 6.42
N ALA A 180 -16.67 -9.26 6.54
CA ALA A 180 -15.26 -8.88 6.57
C ALA A 180 -14.82 -8.09 5.32
N LEU A 181 -15.52 -8.22 4.18
CA LEU A 181 -15.21 -7.45 2.97
C LEU A 181 -15.48 -5.94 3.13
N PHE A 182 -16.32 -5.54 4.08
CA PHE A 182 -16.80 -4.16 4.20
C PHE A 182 -16.24 -3.41 5.40
N GLU A 183 -15.71 -4.09 6.42
CA GLU A 183 -15.07 -3.43 7.55
C GLU A 183 -13.83 -2.67 7.08
N GLY A 184 -13.85 -1.33 7.17
CA GLY A 184 -12.70 -0.48 6.91
C GLY A 184 -11.86 -0.32 8.16
N SER A 185 -10.54 -0.31 7.98
CA SER A 185 -9.62 0.05 9.02
C SER A 185 -9.49 1.58 9.05
N GLN A 186 -10.25 2.24 9.91
CA GLN A 186 -9.51 3.15 10.76
C GLN A 186 -8.45 2.30 11.46
N GLN A 187 -7.21 2.79 11.57
CA GLN A 187 -6.20 2.24 12.48
C GLN A 187 -6.72 2.44 13.90
N ASP A 188 -7.77 1.70 14.23
CA ASP A 188 -8.33 1.61 15.55
C ASP A 188 -7.58 0.47 16.23
N SER A 189 -7.24 0.66 17.50
CA SER A 189 -6.54 -0.34 18.31
C SER A 189 -7.26 -1.69 18.27
N GLU A 190 -8.59 -1.68 18.14
CA GLU A 190 -9.43 -2.87 17.99
C GLU A 190 -9.19 -3.66 16.68
N GLY A 191 -8.86 -2.98 15.57
CA GLY A 191 -8.57 -3.63 14.30
C GLY A 191 -7.25 -4.39 14.36
N TYR A 192 -6.24 -3.79 14.98
CA TYR A 192 -4.93 -4.41 15.12
C TYR A 192 -4.92 -5.49 16.20
N ALA A 193 -5.58 -5.29 17.34
CA ALA A 193 -5.74 -6.32 18.36
C ALA A 193 -6.40 -7.61 17.79
N ARG A 194 -7.43 -7.46 16.95
CA ARG A 194 -8.05 -8.58 16.23
C ARG A 194 -7.09 -9.24 15.23
N TRP A 195 -6.25 -8.46 14.56
CA TRP A 195 -5.21 -8.99 13.68
C TRP A 195 -4.17 -9.80 14.47
N ILE A 196 -3.69 -9.30 15.62
CA ILE A 196 -2.76 -10.02 16.51
C ILE A 196 -3.36 -11.37 16.92
N GLU A 197 -4.61 -11.35 17.41
CA GLU A 197 -5.28 -12.57 17.91
C GLU A 197 -5.45 -13.63 16.81
N LYS A 198 -5.81 -13.20 15.60
CA LYS A 198 -6.15 -14.13 14.51
C LYS A 198 -4.94 -14.47 13.66
N ALA A 199 -4.28 -13.46 13.09
CA ALA A 199 -3.19 -13.63 12.13
C ALA A 199 -1.88 -14.01 12.81
N GLU A 200 -1.38 -13.17 13.71
CA GLU A 200 -0.06 -13.36 14.31
C GLU A 200 0.04 -14.68 15.09
N ARG A 201 -0.96 -15.01 15.92
CA ARG A 201 -0.98 -16.28 16.66
C ARG A 201 -0.99 -17.53 15.77
N THR A 202 -1.52 -17.43 14.54
CA THR A 202 -1.53 -18.58 13.61
C THR A 202 -0.15 -18.78 12.98
N LEU A 203 0.63 -17.71 12.83
CA LEU A 203 1.98 -17.75 12.25
C LEU A 203 3.03 -18.27 13.24
N LEU A 204 2.68 -18.41 14.52
CA LEU A 204 3.60 -18.69 15.62
C LEU A 204 3.19 -19.94 16.40
N PRO A 205 3.91 -21.07 16.25
CA PRO A 205 3.77 -22.22 17.14
C PRO A 205 4.05 -21.85 18.60
N ASP A 206 3.62 -22.69 19.54
CA ASP A 206 4.01 -22.52 20.94
C ASP A 206 5.51 -22.77 21.18
N GLY A 207 6.04 -22.31 22.32
CA GLY A 207 7.46 -22.45 22.65
C GLY A 207 7.95 -23.91 22.68
N ALA A 208 7.11 -24.85 23.11
CA ALA A 208 7.43 -26.29 23.09
C ALA A 208 7.59 -26.82 21.66
N SER A 209 6.83 -26.28 20.71
CA SER A 209 6.98 -26.58 19.29
C SER A 209 8.26 -25.98 18.71
N HIS A 210 8.64 -24.77 19.14
CA HIS A 210 9.91 -24.15 18.72
C HIS A 210 11.13 -24.99 19.10
N GLU A 211 11.18 -25.52 20.32
CA GLU A 211 12.27 -26.42 20.75
C GLU A 211 12.33 -27.69 19.90
N ARG A 212 11.18 -28.35 19.66
CA ARG A 212 11.12 -29.55 18.81
C ARG A 212 11.54 -29.28 17.37
N ILE A 213 11.09 -28.16 16.79
CA ILE A 213 11.41 -27.78 15.42
C ILE A 213 12.90 -27.44 15.29
N SER A 214 13.42 -26.60 16.19
CA SER A 214 14.82 -26.15 16.16
C SER A 214 15.81 -27.28 16.45
N ALA A 215 15.43 -28.30 17.23
CA ALA A 215 16.24 -29.49 17.45
C ALA A 215 16.55 -30.27 16.16
N CYS A 216 15.65 -30.20 15.16
CA CYS A 216 15.78 -30.87 13.86
C CYS A 216 16.60 -30.07 12.83
N TRP A 217 16.98 -28.82 13.13
CA TRP A 217 17.72 -27.99 12.19
C TRP A 217 19.19 -28.39 12.10
N LYS A 218 19.70 -28.38 10.85
CA LYS A 218 21.11 -28.65 10.57
C LYS A 218 22.00 -27.48 10.96
N SER A 219 21.52 -26.25 10.75
CA SER A 219 22.21 -25.02 11.14
C SER A 219 21.59 -24.45 12.40
N ARG A 220 22.44 -24.07 13.36
CA ARG A 220 22.04 -23.43 14.62
C ARG A 220 22.69 -22.05 14.71
N PRO A 221 22.17 -21.05 13.96
CA PRO A 221 22.75 -19.72 13.97
C PRO A 221 22.74 -19.15 15.39
N THR A 222 23.78 -18.41 15.76
CA THR A 222 23.88 -17.80 17.08
C THR A 222 23.77 -16.28 17.00
N PHE A 223 23.22 -15.65 18.05
CA PHE A 223 22.90 -14.22 18.06
C PHE A 223 23.53 -13.46 19.24
N SER A 224 24.25 -12.37 18.96
CA SER A 224 24.68 -11.39 19.94
C SER A 224 23.77 -10.18 19.90
N ILE A 225 22.99 -9.99 20.95
CA ILE A 225 22.11 -8.82 21.10
C ILE A 225 22.95 -7.67 21.68
N LEU A 226 23.01 -6.55 20.98
CA LEU A 226 23.69 -5.35 21.46
C LEU A 226 22.69 -4.46 22.17
N LEU A 227 23.00 -4.09 23.42
CA LEU A 227 22.14 -3.26 24.25
C LEU A 227 22.94 -2.07 24.80
N PRO A 228 23.16 -1.00 24.02
CA PRO A 228 23.63 0.26 24.58
C PRO A 228 22.57 0.80 25.55
N THR A 229 22.95 1.19 26.77
CA THR A 229 22.02 1.55 27.84
C THR A 229 22.40 2.87 28.49
N PHE A 230 21.46 3.79 28.68
CA PHE A 230 21.70 5.03 29.40
C PHE A 230 20.44 5.54 30.11
N ASN A 231 20.43 5.57 31.44
CA ASN A 231 19.38 6.17 32.27
C ASN A 231 17.94 5.72 31.94
N THR A 232 17.77 4.47 31.51
CA THR A 232 16.48 3.88 31.18
C THR A 232 15.56 3.82 32.41
N ARG A 233 14.24 4.03 32.25
CA ARG A 233 13.29 3.83 33.36
C ARG A 233 13.32 2.38 33.83
N GLU A 234 13.20 2.16 35.14
CA GLU A 234 13.28 0.81 35.74
C GLU A 234 12.33 -0.20 35.09
N SER A 235 11.06 0.15 34.89
CA SER A 235 10.08 -0.74 34.27
C SER A 235 10.47 -1.12 32.84
N GLN A 236 10.88 -0.13 32.03
CA GLN A 236 11.25 -0.34 30.64
C GLN A 236 12.50 -1.22 30.49
N LEU A 237 13.52 -0.99 31.32
CA LEU A 237 14.74 -1.80 31.29
C LEU A 237 14.45 -3.25 31.68
N ARG A 238 13.60 -3.46 32.70
CA ARG A 238 13.18 -4.81 33.11
C ARG A 238 12.37 -5.50 32.02
N ASP A 239 11.38 -4.82 31.42
CA ASP A 239 10.60 -5.33 30.30
C ASP A 239 11.50 -5.75 29.12
N CYS A 240 12.48 -4.91 28.78
CA CYS A 240 13.47 -5.19 27.74
C CYS A 240 14.24 -6.49 28.04
N LEU A 241 14.85 -6.58 29.22
CA LEU A 241 15.66 -7.73 29.63
C LEU A 241 14.82 -9.01 29.77
N ASP A 242 13.60 -8.93 30.30
CA ASP A 242 12.70 -10.08 30.41
C ASP A 242 12.22 -10.54 29.03
N SER A 243 12.03 -9.65 28.05
CA SER A 243 11.70 -10.04 26.67
C SER A 243 12.81 -10.85 25.98
N ILE A 244 14.07 -10.60 26.37
CA ILE A 244 15.25 -11.34 25.90
C ILE A 244 15.32 -12.71 26.59
N LEU A 245 15.11 -12.75 27.91
CA LEU A 245 15.06 -14.02 28.65
C LEU A 245 13.92 -14.93 28.19
N ALA A 246 12.80 -14.34 27.72
CA ALA A 246 11.65 -15.05 27.19
C ALA A 246 11.85 -15.61 25.77
N GLN A 247 13.00 -15.37 25.12
CA GLN A 247 13.25 -15.87 23.77
C GLN A 247 13.24 -17.41 23.73
N THR A 248 12.35 -17.95 22.89
CA THR A 248 12.16 -19.40 22.72
C THR A 248 13.29 -20.10 21.95
N TYR A 249 14.20 -19.34 21.33
CA TYR A 249 15.41 -19.87 20.71
C TYR A 249 16.60 -19.65 21.65
N PRO A 250 17.35 -20.69 22.07
CA PRO A 250 18.26 -20.57 23.21
C PRO A 250 19.67 -20.05 22.86
N HIS A 251 20.02 -19.99 21.57
CA HIS A 251 21.39 -19.73 21.11
C HIS A 251 21.68 -18.22 20.95
N TRP A 252 21.74 -17.52 22.07
CA TRP A 252 22.06 -16.09 22.11
C TRP A 252 22.95 -15.71 23.28
N ASP A 253 23.61 -14.56 23.16
CA ASP A 253 24.16 -13.80 24.29
C ASP A 253 23.71 -12.33 24.24
N LEU A 254 23.73 -11.67 25.40
CA LEU A 254 23.35 -10.27 25.54
C LEU A 254 24.59 -9.46 25.93
N CYS A 255 24.91 -8.47 25.12
CA CYS A 255 26.06 -7.59 25.26
C CYS A 255 25.58 -6.19 25.67
N VAL A 256 25.53 -5.92 26.97
CA VAL A 256 25.09 -4.64 27.53
C VAL A 256 26.27 -3.69 27.70
N ALA A 257 26.16 -2.49 27.13
CA ALA A 257 27.08 -1.40 27.38
C ALA A 257 26.34 -0.27 28.11
N ASP A 258 26.50 -0.21 29.43
CA ASP A 258 25.99 0.90 30.24
C ASP A 258 26.88 2.13 30.00
N ASP A 259 26.30 3.16 29.38
CA ASP A 259 26.98 4.37 28.92
C ASP A 259 27.16 5.41 30.03
N ALA A 260 27.68 4.94 31.18
CA ALA A 260 27.82 5.72 32.40
C ALA A 260 26.48 6.27 32.92
N SER A 261 25.46 5.41 33.06
CA SER A 261 24.18 5.79 33.66
C SER A 261 24.37 6.42 35.04
N THR A 262 23.70 7.55 35.27
CA THR A 262 23.68 8.26 36.55
C THR A 262 22.59 7.75 37.49
N GLU A 263 21.58 7.07 36.94
CA GLU A 263 20.47 6.53 37.72
C GLU A 263 20.87 5.23 38.45
N PRO A 264 20.81 5.18 39.80
CA PRO A 264 21.32 4.04 40.56
C PRO A 264 20.60 2.71 40.29
N HIS A 265 19.33 2.74 39.87
CA HIS A 265 18.58 1.53 39.58
C HIS A 265 19.11 0.80 38.35
N VAL A 266 19.70 1.49 37.37
CA VAL A 266 20.21 0.86 36.14
C VAL A 266 21.31 -0.14 36.47
N ALA A 267 22.36 0.29 37.19
CA ALA A 267 23.45 -0.60 37.58
C ALA A 267 22.97 -1.78 38.45
N LYS A 268 22.00 -1.53 39.34
CA LYS A 268 21.39 -2.59 40.18
C LYS A 268 20.67 -3.64 39.33
N ILE A 269 19.85 -3.20 38.38
CA ILE A 269 19.08 -4.08 37.48
C ILE A 269 20.06 -4.88 36.59
N LEU A 270 21.05 -4.24 35.99
CA LEU A 270 22.01 -4.92 35.13
C LEU A 270 22.80 -5.99 35.90
N ALA A 271 23.22 -5.71 37.14
CA ALA A 271 23.88 -6.69 38.00
C ALA A 271 22.95 -7.85 38.39
N GLU A 272 21.68 -7.56 38.69
CA GLU A 272 20.64 -8.55 39.00
C GLU A 272 20.45 -9.54 37.83
N TYR A 273 20.28 -9.05 36.60
CA TYR A 273 20.06 -9.90 35.43
C TYR A 273 21.33 -10.66 35.01
N ALA A 274 22.51 -10.05 35.12
CA ALA A 274 23.79 -10.74 34.86
C ALA A 274 24.05 -11.90 35.85
N GLN A 275 23.56 -11.81 37.09
CA GLN A 275 23.60 -12.92 38.04
C GLN A 275 22.55 -14.01 37.73
N ARG A 276 21.40 -13.61 37.17
CA ARG A 276 20.30 -14.51 36.82
C ARG A 276 20.59 -15.40 35.60
N ASP A 277 21.31 -14.88 34.60
CA ASP A 277 21.65 -15.62 33.39
C ASP A 277 23.07 -15.31 32.90
N ALA A 278 23.92 -16.34 32.83
CA ALA A 278 25.33 -16.22 32.43
C ALA A 278 25.55 -15.77 30.98
N ARG A 279 24.50 -15.77 30.14
CA ARG A 279 24.54 -15.24 28.77
C ARG A 279 24.53 -13.71 28.74
N ILE A 280 24.22 -13.05 29.86
CA ILE A 280 24.17 -11.59 29.97
C ILE A 280 25.52 -11.07 30.45
N ARG A 281 26.16 -10.25 29.60
CA ARG A 281 27.45 -9.60 29.88
C ARG A 281 27.27 -8.10 29.90
N VAL A 282 27.83 -7.45 30.92
CA VAL A 282 27.68 -6.02 31.16
C VAL A 282 29.07 -5.37 31.23
N ILE A 283 29.26 -4.31 30.45
CA ILE A 283 30.38 -3.37 30.61
C ILE A 283 29.79 -2.01 30.99
N VAL A 284 30.29 -1.45 32.09
CA VAL A 284 30.00 -0.06 32.49
C VAL A 284 31.11 0.82 31.95
N ARG A 285 30.76 1.79 31.12
CA ARG A 285 31.70 2.76 30.56
C ARG A 285 32.08 3.81 31.60
N GLU A 286 33.32 4.30 31.55
CA GLU A 286 33.82 5.33 32.48
C GLU A 286 33.20 6.71 32.23
N HIS A 287 32.82 6.98 30.98
CA HIS A 287 32.26 8.25 30.53
C HIS A 287 31.14 8.01 29.52
N ASN A 288 30.12 8.87 29.56
CA ASN A 288 29.06 8.88 28.55
C ASN A 288 29.64 9.30 27.20
N GLY A 289 29.61 8.39 26.23
CA GLY A 289 30.07 8.63 24.86
C GLY A 289 28.97 8.50 23.82
N HIS A 290 27.71 8.51 24.26
CA HIS A 290 26.51 8.35 23.46
C HIS A 290 26.42 7.01 22.71
N ILE A 291 25.32 6.88 21.95
CA ILE A 291 24.86 5.64 21.34
C ILE A 291 25.91 4.96 20.45
N CYS A 292 26.69 5.69 19.64
CA CYS A 292 27.69 5.09 18.77
C CYS A 292 28.80 4.38 19.54
N ALA A 293 29.35 5.03 20.58
CA ALA A 293 30.43 4.46 21.37
C ALA A 293 29.93 3.36 22.33
N ALA A 294 28.71 3.50 22.86
CA ALA A 294 28.05 2.45 23.64
C ALA A 294 27.80 1.20 22.77
N SER A 295 27.24 1.37 21.57
CA SER A 295 27.01 0.26 20.63
C SER A 295 28.31 -0.41 20.19
N ASN A 296 29.40 0.32 19.99
CA ASN A 296 30.71 -0.27 19.70
C ASN A 296 31.29 -1.04 20.90
N THR A 297 31.05 -0.56 22.14
CA THR A 297 31.43 -1.27 23.36
C THR A 297 30.68 -2.60 23.46
N ALA A 298 29.36 -2.59 23.22
CA ALA A 298 28.55 -3.80 23.14
C ALA A 298 29.04 -4.74 22.01
N LEU A 299 29.30 -4.19 20.82
CA LEU A 299 29.81 -4.94 19.67
C LEU A 299 31.17 -5.61 19.96
N SER A 300 32.03 -4.98 20.76
CA SER A 300 33.33 -5.57 21.13
C SER A 300 33.21 -6.85 21.96
N MET A 301 32.07 -7.03 22.65
CA MET A 301 31.76 -8.26 23.37
C MET A 301 31.16 -9.33 22.45
N ALA A 302 30.51 -8.94 21.35
CA ALA A 302 29.73 -9.84 20.50
C ALA A 302 30.60 -10.97 19.91
N GLY A 303 30.27 -12.21 20.26
CA GLY A 303 31.00 -13.41 19.84
C GLY A 303 30.26 -14.28 18.84
N GLN A 304 28.96 -14.05 18.65
CA GLN A 304 28.08 -14.92 17.89
C GLN A 304 28.09 -14.62 16.37
N ASP A 305 27.45 -15.46 15.57
CA ASP A 305 27.44 -15.35 14.10
C ASP A 305 26.75 -14.06 13.61
N PHE A 306 25.68 -13.66 14.30
CA PHE A 306 24.87 -12.50 13.98
C PHE A 306 24.83 -11.49 15.13
N VAL A 307 24.75 -10.22 14.76
CA VAL A 307 24.54 -9.07 15.63
C VAL A 307 23.08 -8.63 15.50
N VAL A 308 22.40 -8.47 16.63
CA VAL A 308 21.01 -8.04 16.72
C VAL A 308 20.97 -6.69 17.43
N LEU A 309 20.32 -5.69 16.83
CA LEU A 309 20.22 -4.35 17.40
C LEU A 309 18.94 -4.22 18.24
N LEU A 310 19.06 -3.76 19.48
CA LEU A 310 17.93 -3.55 20.37
C LEU A 310 18.15 -2.28 21.20
N ASP A 311 17.12 -1.44 21.28
CA ASP A 311 17.12 -0.27 22.15
C ASP A 311 16.70 -0.66 23.57
N HIS A 312 17.33 -0.03 24.56
CA HIS A 312 17.24 -0.43 25.97
C HIS A 312 15.86 -0.27 26.61
N ASP A 313 14.94 0.45 25.97
CA ASP A 313 13.57 0.69 26.41
C ASP A 313 12.50 -0.03 25.58
N ASP A 314 12.92 -0.82 24.59
CA ASP A 314 12.05 -1.58 23.68
C ASP A 314 12.02 -3.06 24.03
N THR A 315 11.08 -3.81 23.43
CA THR A 315 10.95 -5.24 23.67
C THR A 315 10.93 -6.05 22.37
N LEU A 316 11.44 -7.28 22.45
CA LEU A 316 11.36 -8.26 21.36
C LEU A 316 10.12 -9.14 21.52
N ALA A 317 9.54 -9.56 20.40
CA ALA A 317 8.57 -10.65 20.40
C ALA A 317 9.23 -11.93 20.94
N ALA A 318 8.53 -12.75 21.74
CA ALA A 318 9.10 -13.94 22.40
C ALA A 318 9.68 -15.02 21.45
N ASN A 319 9.34 -14.93 20.17
CA ASN A 319 9.77 -15.82 19.09
C ASN A 319 10.72 -15.14 18.09
N ALA A 320 11.18 -13.91 18.35
CA ALA A 320 11.98 -13.12 17.41
C ALA A 320 13.20 -13.89 16.90
N LEU A 321 14.05 -14.37 17.80
CA LEU A 321 15.26 -15.12 17.42
C LEU A 321 14.94 -16.47 16.76
N PHE A 322 13.85 -17.12 17.17
CA PHE A 322 13.39 -18.36 16.52
C PHE A 322 12.99 -18.11 15.06
N ALA A 323 12.20 -17.05 14.81
CA ALA A 323 11.75 -16.70 13.47
C ALA A 323 12.93 -16.34 12.56
N VAL A 324 13.92 -15.60 13.07
CA VAL A 324 15.17 -15.30 12.35
C VAL A 324 15.93 -16.60 12.03
N ALA A 325 16.13 -17.47 13.02
CA ALA A 325 16.82 -18.75 12.84
C ALA A 325 16.10 -19.69 11.85
N GLN A 326 14.77 -19.65 11.82
CA GLN A 326 13.95 -20.40 10.88
C GLN A 326 14.14 -19.91 9.43
N HIS A 327 14.14 -18.60 9.21
CA HIS A 327 14.39 -18.03 7.88
C HIS A 327 15.80 -18.33 7.38
N LEU A 328 16.79 -18.38 8.28
CA LEU A 328 18.16 -18.77 7.96
C LEU A 328 18.29 -20.24 7.49
N GLN A 329 17.31 -21.11 7.76
CA GLN A 329 17.33 -22.49 7.25
C GLN A 329 17.16 -22.54 5.73
N SER A 330 16.31 -21.66 5.17
CA SER A 330 16.09 -21.57 3.71
C SER A 330 16.99 -20.53 3.05
N ARG A 331 17.58 -19.62 3.84
CA ARG A 331 18.46 -18.52 3.38
C ARG A 331 19.80 -18.53 4.13
N PRO A 332 20.61 -19.60 4.07
CA PRO A 332 21.82 -19.73 4.88
C PRO A 332 22.92 -18.70 4.53
N THR A 333 22.83 -18.03 3.38
CA THR A 333 23.74 -16.97 2.92
C THR A 333 23.34 -15.58 3.38
N ALA A 334 22.13 -15.40 3.95
CA ALA A 334 21.61 -14.09 4.34
C ALA A 334 22.62 -13.32 5.20
N GLN A 335 22.92 -12.09 4.81
CA GLN A 335 23.90 -11.23 5.47
C GLN A 335 23.24 -10.15 6.32
N ILE A 336 22.05 -9.71 5.92
CA ILE A 336 21.23 -8.72 6.62
C ILE A 336 19.82 -9.28 6.68
N LEU A 337 19.19 -9.24 7.85
CA LEU A 337 17.79 -9.56 8.03
C LEU A 337 17.09 -8.42 8.74
N TYR A 338 15.82 -8.21 8.41
CA TYR A 338 14.98 -7.24 9.11
C TYR A 338 13.54 -7.72 9.20
N SER A 339 12.82 -7.24 10.21
CA SER A 339 11.43 -7.62 10.47
C SER A 339 10.47 -6.45 10.32
N ASP A 340 9.18 -6.76 10.31
CA ASP A 340 8.15 -5.78 10.65
C ASP A 340 8.26 -5.39 12.13
N GLU A 341 7.68 -4.24 12.47
CA GLU A 341 7.67 -3.67 13.81
C GLU A 341 6.30 -3.05 14.10
N ASP A 342 5.99 -2.84 15.37
CA ASP A 342 4.87 -2.01 15.80
C ASP A 342 5.26 -1.16 17.00
N LYS A 343 4.29 -0.41 17.54
CA LYS A 343 4.49 0.37 18.75
C LYS A 343 3.81 -0.28 19.94
N ILE A 344 4.39 -0.09 21.12
CA ILE A 344 3.82 -0.52 22.40
C ILE A 344 3.75 0.65 23.38
N ASP A 345 2.63 0.80 24.07
CA ASP A 345 2.46 1.81 25.12
C ASP A 345 2.94 1.31 26.49
N ASP A 346 2.86 2.17 27.51
CA ASP A 346 3.26 1.83 28.88
C ASP A 346 2.33 0.79 29.55
N ASP A 347 1.13 0.54 29.01
CA ASP A 347 0.19 -0.49 29.47
C ASP A 347 0.38 -1.84 28.74
N GLY A 348 1.31 -1.89 27.77
CA GLY A 348 1.58 -3.08 26.97
C GLY A 348 0.65 -3.27 25.78
N HIS A 349 -0.19 -2.29 25.44
CA HIS A 349 -1.02 -2.35 24.24
C HIS A 349 -0.20 -2.04 23.00
N ARG A 350 -0.31 -2.93 22.00
CA ARG A 350 0.38 -2.81 20.72
C ARG A 350 -0.49 -2.06 19.70
N PHE A 351 0.11 -1.17 18.92
CA PHE A 351 -0.58 -0.32 17.92
C PHE A 351 0.35 0.15 16.79
N ALA A 352 -0.23 0.77 15.76
CA ALA A 352 0.48 1.36 14.62
C ALA A 352 1.56 0.45 13.97
N PRO A 353 1.17 -0.74 13.46
CA PRO A 353 2.12 -1.65 12.83
C PRO A 353 2.72 -1.06 11.56
N PHE A 354 4.04 -1.23 11.41
CA PHE A 354 4.76 -0.97 10.18
C PHE A 354 5.08 -2.28 9.47
N PHE A 355 4.22 -2.61 8.51
CA PHE A 355 4.35 -3.74 7.60
C PHE A 355 5.19 -3.31 6.38
N LYS A 356 6.46 -3.69 6.41
CA LYS A 356 7.51 -3.28 5.49
C LYS A 356 7.48 -4.10 4.21
N PRO A 357 7.97 -3.56 3.07
CA PRO A 357 8.20 -4.35 1.87
C PRO A 357 9.44 -5.25 2.03
N ASP A 358 9.59 -6.21 1.12
CA ASP A 358 10.89 -6.83 0.85
C ASP A 358 11.88 -5.75 0.33
N TRP A 359 13.14 -6.15 0.10
CA TRP A 359 14.24 -5.21 -0.17
C TRP A 359 13.94 -4.19 -1.30
N SER A 360 13.86 -2.91 -0.93
CA SER A 360 13.68 -1.77 -1.84
C SER A 360 14.81 -0.76 -1.62
N PRO A 361 15.89 -0.80 -2.43
CA PRO A 361 17.00 0.12 -2.27
C PRO A 361 16.60 1.58 -2.53
N ASP A 362 15.67 1.83 -3.47
CA ASP A 362 15.22 3.20 -3.74
C ASP A 362 14.37 3.77 -2.59
N LEU A 363 13.58 2.92 -1.90
CA LEU A 363 12.91 3.33 -0.67
C LEU A 363 13.93 3.53 0.45
N LEU A 364 14.95 2.66 0.55
CA LEU A 364 16.02 2.83 1.53
C LEU A 364 16.67 4.19 1.35
N TYR A 365 17.03 4.61 0.14
CA TYR A 365 17.65 5.93 -0.07
C TYR A 365 16.74 7.12 0.24
N ALA A 366 15.42 6.90 0.24
CA ALA A 366 14.43 7.93 0.57
C ALA A 366 14.06 7.93 2.07
N GLN A 367 14.13 6.80 2.77
CA GLN A 367 13.87 6.68 4.21
C GLN A 367 14.45 5.39 4.79
N ASN A 368 14.89 5.41 6.05
CA ASN A 368 15.34 4.22 6.77
C ASN A 368 14.15 3.35 7.18
N TYR A 369 13.60 2.58 6.24
CA TYR A 369 12.45 1.71 6.51
C TYR A 369 12.84 0.36 7.15
N VAL A 370 14.12 -0.01 7.10
CA VAL A 370 14.63 -1.27 7.69
C VAL A 370 14.59 -1.18 9.21
N CYS A 371 15.15 -0.10 9.78
CA CYS A 371 15.06 0.29 11.19
C CYS A 371 15.16 -0.92 12.15
N HIS A 372 14.07 -1.30 12.82
CA HIS A 372 14.03 -2.41 13.77
C HIS A 372 13.18 -3.58 13.27
N LEU A 373 13.44 -4.83 13.60
CA LEU A 373 14.63 -5.39 14.19
C LEU A 373 15.70 -5.53 13.11
N GLY A 374 16.82 -4.82 13.21
CA GLY A 374 17.97 -5.00 12.32
C GLY A 374 18.88 -6.13 12.80
N ILE A 375 19.12 -7.14 11.96
CA ILE A 375 20.05 -8.24 12.23
C ILE A 375 21.11 -8.31 11.13
N TYR A 376 22.38 -8.43 11.51
CA TYR A 376 23.51 -8.38 10.59
C TYR A 376 24.47 -9.52 10.87
N ARG A 377 25.10 -10.11 9.86
CA ARG A 377 26.28 -10.97 10.09
C ARG A 377 27.34 -10.16 10.83
N ARG A 378 27.90 -10.73 11.89
CA ARG A 378 28.94 -10.05 12.70
C ARG A 378 30.15 -9.68 11.86
N GLU A 379 30.57 -10.56 10.96
CA GLU A 379 31.69 -10.31 10.04
C GLU A 379 31.44 -9.10 9.13
N LEU A 380 30.20 -8.91 8.67
CA LEU A 380 29.82 -7.77 7.85
C LEU A 380 29.97 -6.46 8.63
N VAL A 381 29.43 -6.40 9.86
CA VAL A 381 29.52 -5.24 10.76
C VAL A 381 30.98 -4.92 11.09
N THR A 382 31.79 -5.95 11.35
CA THR A 382 33.22 -5.82 11.64
C THR A 382 33.96 -5.28 10.41
N ALA A 383 33.66 -5.79 9.21
CA ALA A 383 34.32 -5.39 7.97
C ALA A 383 34.02 -3.95 7.54
N VAL A 384 32.96 -3.33 8.06
CA VAL A 384 32.64 -1.91 7.85
C VAL A 384 33.06 -1.02 9.02
N GLY A 385 33.67 -1.58 10.07
CA GLY A 385 34.23 -0.83 11.20
C GLY A 385 33.24 -0.46 12.30
N GLY A 386 32.10 -1.15 12.42
CA GLY A 386 31.11 -0.88 13.48
C GLY A 386 30.35 0.44 13.31
N PHE A 387 29.95 1.06 14.42
CA PHE A 387 29.19 2.32 14.47
C PHE A 387 30.14 3.52 14.42
N ARG A 388 29.83 4.56 13.63
CA ARG A 388 30.70 5.74 13.49
C ARG A 388 30.26 6.86 14.44
N PRO A 389 31.15 7.34 15.34
CA PRO A 389 30.88 8.56 16.10
C PRO A 389 30.56 9.74 15.19
N GLY A 390 29.66 10.62 15.64
CA GLY A 390 29.15 11.76 14.88
C GLY A 390 27.85 11.47 14.11
N PHE A 391 27.40 10.22 14.07
CA PHE A 391 26.12 9.81 13.47
C PHE A 391 25.05 9.46 14.51
N GLU A 392 25.20 9.95 15.74
CA GLU A 392 24.22 9.74 16.80
C GLU A 392 22.82 10.17 16.32
N GLY A 393 21.80 9.36 16.65
CA GLY A 393 20.43 9.54 16.18
C GLY A 393 20.16 8.97 14.78
N SER A 394 21.18 8.53 14.04
CA SER A 394 21.06 7.83 12.73
C SER A 394 22.17 6.80 12.51
N GLN A 395 22.74 6.29 13.60
CA GLN A 395 23.88 5.39 13.61
C GLN A 395 23.56 4.03 12.97
N ASP A 396 22.31 3.60 13.11
CA ASP A 396 21.74 2.39 12.51
C ASP A 396 21.63 2.54 10.98
N TYR A 397 21.17 3.70 10.52
CA TYR A 397 21.05 4.00 9.09
C TYR A 397 22.42 4.11 8.42
N ASP A 398 23.38 4.78 9.07
CA ASP A 398 24.78 4.82 8.64
C ASP A 398 25.39 3.41 8.54
N LEU A 399 25.20 2.59 9.56
CA LEU A 399 25.68 1.21 9.56
C LEU A 399 25.05 0.42 8.43
N LEU A 400 23.73 0.48 8.28
CA LEU A 400 22.98 -0.21 7.24
C LEU A 400 23.50 0.16 5.85
N LEU A 401 23.66 1.45 5.54
CA LEU A 401 24.16 1.94 4.25
C LEU A 401 25.57 1.40 3.92
N ARG A 402 26.43 1.27 4.92
CA ARG A 402 27.77 0.69 4.74
C ARG A 402 27.74 -0.83 4.59
N CYS A 403 26.85 -1.51 5.33
CA CYS A 403 26.66 -2.96 5.25
C CYS A 403 26.08 -3.37 3.88
N VAL A 404 25.02 -2.71 3.40
CA VAL A 404 24.38 -3.04 2.12
C VAL A 404 25.32 -2.85 0.94
N ALA A 405 26.23 -1.87 1.01
CA ALA A 405 27.26 -1.63 0.00
C ALA A 405 28.28 -2.78 -0.14
N ARG A 406 28.35 -3.69 0.84
CA ARG A 406 29.21 -4.88 0.82
C ARG A 406 28.46 -6.15 0.41
N VAL A 407 27.13 -6.11 0.35
CA VAL A 407 26.31 -7.26 -0.08
C VAL A 407 26.28 -7.32 -1.60
N THR A 408 26.79 -8.40 -2.17
CA THR A 408 26.88 -8.58 -3.64
C THR A 408 25.59 -9.10 -4.26
N ASP A 409 24.77 -9.82 -3.49
CA ASP A 409 23.51 -10.39 -3.94
C ASP A 409 22.37 -9.87 -3.05
N SER A 410 21.44 -9.12 -3.62
CA SER A 410 20.31 -8.56 -2.86
C SER A 410 19.41 -9.63 -2.22
N ARG A 411 19.48 -10.88 -2.66
CA ARG A 411 18.75 -12.01 -2.03
C ARG A 411 19.26 -12.35 -0.62
N ASP A 412 20.47 -11.90 -0.29
CA ASP A 412 21.07 -12.00 1.04
C ASP A 412 20.61 -10.88 2.00
N ILE A 413 19.76 -9.96 1.53
CA ILE A 413 19.03 -9.02 2.37
C ILE A 413 17.59 -9.55 2.52
N VAL A 414 17.24 -10.02 3.70
CA VAL A 414 16.04 -10.81 3.93
C VAL A 414 15.05 -10.08 4.84
N HIS A 415 13.88 -9.81 4.30
CA HIS A 415 12.74 -9.36 5.10
C HIS A 415 12.00 -10.56 5.71
N ILE A 416 11.64 -10.43 6.98
CA ILE A 416 10.79 -11.36 7.72
C ILE A 416 9.45 -10.64 7.99
N PRO A 417 8.36 -10.99 7.28
CA PRO A 417 7.08 -10.27 7.34
C PRO A 417 6.28 -10.62 8.60
N MET A 418 6.91 -10.44 9.76
CA MET A 418 6.40 -10.74 11.09
C MET A 418 6.81 -9.60 12.01
N VAL A 419 5.91 -9.21 12.91
CA VAL A 419 6.21 -8.18 13.91
C VAL A 419 7.07 -8.81 15.01
N LEU A 420 8.39 -8.57 14.94
CA LEU A 420 9.36 -9.15 15.88
C LEU A 420 9.95 -8.12 16.85
N TYR A 421 9.56 -6.86 16.71
CA TYR A 421 10.03 -5.72 17.49
C TYR A 421 8.86 -4.84 17.93
N HIS A 422 8.87 -4.43 19.19
CA HIS A 422 7.86 -3.56 19.78
C HIS A 422 8.53 -2.27 20.26
N TRP A 423 8.36 -1.21 19.47
CA TRP A 423 8.95 0.10 19.73
C TRP A 423 8.12 0.88 20.74
N ARG A 424 8.72 1.30 21.84
CA ARG A 424 8.01 1.96 22.91
C ARG A 424 7.70 3.42 22.59
N ALA A 425 6.42 3.75 22.64
CA ALA A 425 5.94 5.12 22.46
C ALA A 425 5.89 5.86 23.81
N SER A 426 7.02 6.42 24.28
CA SER A 426 7.07 7.19 25.53
C SER A 426 7.22 8.71 25.32
N GLU A 427 6.69 9.51 26.25
CA GLU A 427 6.92 10.97 26.32
C GLU A 427 8.43 11.24 26.52
N GLY A 428 9.10 11.76 25.48
CA GLY A 428 10.54 12.01 25.46
C GLY A 428 11.32 11.19 24.44
N SER A 429 10.70 10.17 23.83
CA SER A 429 11.25 9.46 22.67
C SER A 429 11.41 10.40 21.46
N THR A 430 12.36 10.10 20.58
CA THR A 430 12.55 10.77 19.26
C THR A 430 11.27 10.82 18.43
N ALA A 431 10.28 9.97 18.74
CA ALA A 431 8.93 10.03 18.21
C ALA A 431 8.24 11.41 18.39
N LEU A 432 8.54 12.17 19.46
CA LEU A 432 7.75 13.36 19.85
C LEU A 432 8.55 14.67 20.01
N GLY A 433 9.85 14.65 20.27
CA GLY A 433 10.64 15.87 20.51
C GLY A 433 11.03 16.64 19.24
N HIS A 434 10.74 17.95 19.14
CA HIS A 434 11.12 18.79 17.99
C HIS A 434 12.63 19.08 17.90
N ASP A 435 13.31 19.40 19.02
CA ASP A 435 14.74 19.79 19.00
C ASP A 435 15.71 18.63 18.72
N ARG A 436 15.28 17.38 19.00
CA ARG A 436 16.08 16.16 18.72
C ARG A 436 16.02 15.72 17.25
N LYS A 437 15.07 16.25 16.46
CA LYS A 437 14.85 15.83 15.06
C LYS A 437 15.88 16.41 14.09
N ASP A 438 16.46 17.56 14.39
CA ASP A 438 17.32 18.28 13.44
C ASP A 438 18.71 17.66 13.27
N TYR A 439 19.39 17.29 14.38
CA TYR A 439 20.73 16.70 14.28
C TYR A 439 20.70 15.27 13.72
N ALA A 440 19.68 14.48 14.08
CA ALA A 440 19.48 13.14 13.55
C ALA A 440 19.18 13.18 12.05
N ALA A 441 18.29 14.07 11.60
CA ALA A 441 18.00 14.26 10.18
C ALA A 441 19.25 14.67 9.39
N GLU A 442 20.09 15.56 9.94
CA GLU A 442 21.35 15.95 9.30
C GLU A 442 22.38 14.80 9.30
N ALA A 443 22.48 14.02 10.36
CA ALA A 443 23.34 12.84 10.42
C ALA A 443 22.95 11.80 9.36
N ALA A 444 21.65 11.51 9.22
CA ALA A 444 21.12 10.63 8.17
C ALA A 444 21.37 11.20 6.76
N ARG A 445 21.11 12.49 6.53
CA ARG A 445 21.40 13.16 5.24
C ARG A 445 22.89 13.03 4.88
N ARG A 446 23.78 13.23 5.85
CA ARG A 446 25.23 13.09 5.67
C ARG A 446 25.63 11.65 5.39
N ALA A 447 25.04 10.67 6.09
CA ALA A 447 25.30 9.25 5.84
C ALA A 447 24.89 8.85 4.42
N LEU A 448 23.72 9.31 3.97
CA LEU A 448 23.25 9.13 2.61
C LEU A 448 24.15 9.80 1.59
N GLN A 449 24.51 11.07 1.79
CA GLN A 449 25.39 11.78 0.86
C GLN A 449 26.75 11.08 0.74
N GLU A 450 27.35 10.68 1.85
CA GLU A 450 28.61 9.92 1.83
C GLU A 450 28.47 8.55 1.14
N HIS A 451 27.33 7.88 1.27
CA HIS A 451 27.05 6.65 0.55
C HIS A 451 26.96 6.93 -0.96
N MET A 452 26.22 7.97 -1.36
CA MET A 452 26.10 8.38 -2.76
C MET A 452 27.44 8.80 -3.36
N ASP A 453 28.25 9.59 -2.67
CA ASP A 453 29.56 10.03 -3.17
C ASP A 453 30.49 8.85 -3.50
N ARG A 454 30.38 7.74 -2.74
CA ARG A 454 31.19 6.53 -2.95
C ARG A 454 30.66 5.61 -4.05
N HIS A 455 29.34 5.44 -4.14
CA HIS A 455 28.73 4.40 -4.96
C HIS A 455 28.00 4.94 -6.20
N HIS A 456 27.55 6.18 -6.15
CA HIS A 456 26.72 6.86 -7.15
C HIS A 456 27.14 8.34 -7.30
N PRO A 457 28.37 8.61 -7.77
CA PRO A 457 28.91 9.96 -7.81
C PRO A 457 28.03 10.91 -8.63
N GLY A 458 27.81 12.11 -8.10
CA GLY A 458 26.97 13.14 -8.71
C GLY A 458 25.50 13.13 -8.25
N VAL A 459 25.09 12.15 -7.44
CA VAL A 459 23.78 12.18 -6.77
C VAL A 459 23.83 13.15 -5.59
N VAL A 460 22.85 14.05 -5.50
CA VAL A 460 22.71 15.00 -4.39
C VAL A 460 21.54 14.61 -3.51
N MET A 461 21.78 14.52 -2.20
CA MET A 461 20.74 14.20 -1.22
C MET A 461 20.09 15.46 -0.68
N GLU A 462 18.80 15.63 -0.99
CA GLU A 462 17.94 16.70 -0.45
C GLU A 462 17.11 16.16 0.72
N VAL A 463 16.89 16.97 1.76
CA VAL A 463 15.91 16.69 2.81
C VAL A 463 14.59 17.30 2.39
N THR A 464 13.57 16.49 2.17
CA THR A 464 12.24 16.99 1.81
C THR A 464 11.38 17.23 3.04
N ARG A 465 11.47 16.31 4.02
CA ARG A 465 10.88 16.40 5.36
C ARG A 465 11.77 15.67 6.36
N PRO A 466 11.63 15.89 7.68
CA PRO A 466 12.33 15.08 8.67
C PRO A 466 12.09 13.58 8.44
N GLY A 467 13.17 12.82 8.22
CA GLY A 467 13.11 11.38 7.94
C GLY A 467 12.82 10.99 6.48
N ILE A 468 12.55 11.95 5.59
CA ILE A 468 12.30 11.71 4.16
C ILE A 468 13.31 12.49 3.31
N TYR A 469 14.01 11.77 2.44
CA TYR A 469 15.09 12.27 1.62
C TYR A 469 14.78 12.07 0.13
N ARG A 470 15.33 12.94 -0.71
CA ARG A 470 15.24 12.83 -2.16
C ARG A 470 16.66 12.71 -2.76
N PRO A 471 17.03 11.54 -3.32
CA PRO A 471 18.20 11.44 -4.16
C PRO A 471 17.93 12.11 -5.52
N ARG A 472 18.64 13.21 -5.82
CA ARG A 472 18.64 13.88 -7.12
C ARG A 472 19.69 13.22 -8.03
N TRP A 473 19.23 12.39 -8.94
CA TRP A 473 20.12 11.72 -9.90
C TRP A 473 20.52 12.67 -11.04
N PRO A 474 21.78 12.64 -11.50
CA PRO A 474 22.21 13.46 -12.63
C PRO A 474 21.65 12.90 -13.94
N VAL A 475 21.29 13.81 -14.85
CA VAL A 475 21.01 13.46 -16.25
C VAL A 475 22.32 13.53 -17.05
N PRO A 476 22.63 12.55 -17.92
CA PRO A 476 23.81 12.60 -18.78
C PRO A 476 23.84 13.87 -19.64
N ALA A 477 25.05 14.37 -19.93
CA ALA A 477 25.29 15.43 -20.89
C ALA A 477 26.05 14.86 -22.10
N PRO A 478 25.50 14.92 -23.33
CA PRO A 478 24.20 15.49 -23.70
C PRO A 478 23.00 14.67 -23.18
N PRO A 479 21.85 15.31 -22.92
CA PRO A 479 20.64 14.62 -22.46
C PRO A 479 20.13 13.63 -23.51
N PRO A 480 19.74 12.40 -23.14
CA PRO A 480 19.22 11.42 -24.10
C PRO A 480 17.90 11.88 -24.74
N LEU A 481 17.68 11.52 -26.01
CA LEU A 481 16.42 11.79 -26.68
C LEU A 481 15.31 10.88 -26.10
N VAL A 482 14.20 11.50 -25.68
CA VAL A 482 12.99 10.80 -25.26
C VAL A 482 11.95 10.83 -26.38
N SER A 483 11.39 9.68 -26.76
CA SER A 483 10.24 9.60 -27.66
C SER A 483 8.96 9.37 -26.86
N LEU A 484 8.12 10.40 -26.73
CA LEU A 484 6.82 10.32 -26.07
C LEU A 484 5.77 9.81 -27.07
N ILE A 485 5.31 8.57 -26.89
CA ILE A 485 4.32 7.91 -27.73
C ILE A 485 2.93 8.22 -27.18
N VAL A 486 2.09 8.85 -28.02
CA VAL A 486 0.73 9.29 -27.65
C VAL A 486 -0.30 8.66 -28.59
N PRO A 487 -0.82 7.45 -28.28
CA PRO A 487 -1.93 6.84 -29.00
C PRO A 487 -3.20 7.67 -28.89
N THR A 488 -3.90 7.90 -30.00
CA THR A 488 -5.13 8.69 -29.98
C THR A 488 -6.14 8.27 -31.04
N ARG A 489 -7.41 8.59 -30.77
CA ARG A 489 -8.52 8.47 -31.72
C ARG A 489 -9.56 9.52 -31.36
N ASP A 490 -9.77 10.48 -32.27
CA ASP A 490 -10.66 11.62 -32.06
C ASP A 490 -10.35 12.39 -30.74
N GLY A 491 -11.30 13.17 -30.23
CA GLY A 491 -11.15 13.85 -28.94
C GLY A 491 -10.18 15.05 -28.97
N TYR A 492 -10.41 15.97 -29.91
CA TYR A 492 -9.62 17.21 -30.07
C TYR A 492 -9.23 17.89 -28.75
N ASP A 493 -10.20 18.19 -27.87
CA ASP A 493 -9.90 18.93 -26.63
C ASP A 493 -8.95 18.17 -25.70
N ILE A 494 -9.08 16.84 -25.68
CA ILE A 494 -8.25 15.94 -24.88
C ILE A 494 -6.82 15.91 -25.45
N LEU A 495 -6.69 15.58 -26.73
CA LEU A 495 -5.40 15.49 -27.41
C LEU A 495 -4.67 16.84 -27.38
N ARG A 496 -5.35 17.94 -27.69
CA ARG A 496 -4.78 19.28 -27.66
C ARG A 496 -4.26 19.63 -26.28
N THR A 497 -5.04 19.36 -25.23
CA THR A 497 -4.62 19.65 -23.84
C THR A 497 -3.35 18.89 -23.49
N CYS A 498 -3.26 17.60 -23.83
CA CYS A 498 -2.07 16.78 -23.62
C CYS A 498 -0.85 17.35 -24.35
N ILE A 499 -0.93 17.48 -25.68
CA ILE A 499 0.22 17.90 -26.51
C ILE A 499 0.69 19.31 -26.16
N GLU A 500 -0.24 20.27 -26.03
CA GLU A 500 0.13 21.64 -25.66
C GLU A 500 0.72 21.71 -24.25
N SER A 501 0.19 20.96 -23.28
CA SER A 501 0.78 20.95 -21.92
C SER A 501 2.21 20.42 -21.91
N ILE A 502 2.51 19.38 -22.71
CA ILE A 502 3.86 18.85 -22.84
C ILE A 502 4.77 19.90 -23.48
N LEU A 503 4.38 20.49 -24.60
CA LEU A 503 5.19 21.45 -25.34
C LEU A 503 5.46 22.74 -24.53
N GLN A 504 4.47 23.21 -23.78
CA GLN A 504 4.54 24.50 -23.08
C GLN A 504 5.18 24.40 -21.70
N LYS A 505 4.97 23.30 -20.97
CA LYS A 505 5.39 23.19 -19.57
C LYS A 505 6.67 22.38 -19.38
N THR A 506 7.02 21.46 -20.29
CA THR A 506 8.17 20.57 -20.10
C THR A 506 9.50 21.32 -20.29
N SER A 507 10.33 21.32 -19.26
CA SER A 507 11.66 21.93 -19.25
C SER A 507 12.77 21.05 -19.82
N TYR A 508 12.59 19.73 -19.86
CA TYR A 508 13.56 18.80 -20.42
C TYR A 508 13.77 19.10 -21.92
N PRO A 509 15.01 19.28 -22.41
CA PRO A 509 15.22 19.90 -23.72
C PRO A 509 15.15 18.93 -24.91
N ASN A 510 15.40 17.63 -24.70
CA ASN A 510 15.65 16.68 -25.80
C ASN A 510 14.56 15.61 -25.90
N TYR A 511 13.40 15.97 -26.43
CA TYR A 511 12.29 15.03 -26.64
C TYR A 511 11.61 15.22 -28.01
N GLU A 512 10.98 14.15 -28.48
CA GLU A 512 9.99 14.15 -29.56
C GLU A 512 8.66 13.59 -29.07
N ILE A 513 7.58 13.94 -29.75
CA ILE A 513 6.22 13.47 -29.52
C ILE A 513 5.77 12.73 -30.79
N LEU A 514 5.38 11.47 -30.63
CA LEU A 514 4.80 10.65 -31.68
C LEU A 514 3.30 10.52 -31.43
N ILE A 515 2.51 11.32 -32.13
CA ILE A 515 1.05 11.17 -32.13
C ILE A 515 0.72 9.97 -33.01
N VAL A 516 0.10 8.94 -32.43
CA VAL A 516 -0.26 7.72 -33.16
C VAL A 516 -1.76 7.69 -33.38
N ASP A 517 -2.18 8.09 -34.57
CA ASP A 517 -3.58 8.18 -34.95
C ASP A 517 -4.15 6.80 -35.26
N ASN A 518 -5.13 6.38 -34.49
CA ASN A 518 -5.86 5.14 -34.68
C ASN A 518 -7.25 5.40 -35.30
N GLN A 519 -7.25 5.74 -36.59
CA GLN A 519 -8.45 5.91 -37.40
C GLN A 519 -9.38 7.04 -36.88
N SER A 520 -8.82 8.21 -36.56
CA SER A 520 -9.63 9.40 -36.26
C SER A 520 -10.49 9.80 -37.45
N THR A 521 -11.72 10.23 -37.15
CA THR A 521 -12.71 10.67 -38.16
C THR A 521 -13.21 12.08 -37.91
N CYS A 522 -13.01 12.61 -36.70
CA CYS A 522 -13.36 13.97 -36.31
C CYS A 522 -12.52 14.99 -37.11
N PRO A 523 -13.16 15.83 -37.95
CA PRO A 523 -12.43 16.79 -38.79
C PRO A 523 -11.57 17.76 -37.97
N GLN A 524 -12.03 18.16 -36.79
CA GLN A 524 -11.30 19.05 -35.89
C GLN A 524 -10.03 18.39 -35.32
N THR A 525 -10.09 17.10 -35.00
CA THR A 525 -8.92 16.35 -34.49
C THR A 525 -7.90 16.17 -35.61
N LEU A 526 -8.34 15.79 -36.81
CA LEU A 526 -7.49 15.64 -37.99
C LEU A 526 -6.82 16.96 -38.38
N ALA A 527 -7.58 18.07 -38.39
CA ALA A 527 -7.05 19.40 -38.67
C ALA A 527 -5.98 19.81 -37.64
N TYR A 528 -6.22 19.57 -36.36
CA TYR A 528 -5.25 19.85 -35.30
C TYR A 528 -3.96 19.03 -35.45
N MET A 529 -4.05 17.73 -35.73
CA MET A 529 -2.87 16.87 -35.94
C MET A 529 -2.04 17.33 -37.15
N ALA A 530 -2.71 17.75 -38.24
CA ALA A 530 -2.04 18.32 -39.40
C ALA A 530 -1.35 19.65 -39.08
N GLU A 531 -2.05 20.55 -38.36
CA GLU A 531 -1.53 21.86 -37.94
C GLU A 531 -0.30 21.72 -37.03
N ILE A 532 -0.41 20.93 -35.96
CA ILE A 532 0.66 20.80 -34.96
C ILE A 532 1.93 20.16 -35.55
N CYS A 533 1.80 19.26 -36.53
CA CYS A 533 2.95 18.62 -37.18
C CYS A 533 3.59 19.51 -38.26
N ALA A 534 2.82 20.43 -38.87
CA ALA A 534 3.32 21.35 -39.89
C ALA A 534 3.98 22.61 -39.30
N ASP A 535 3.81 22.86 -38.00
CA ASP A 535 4.33 24.04 -37.32
C ASP A 535 5.88 24.06 -37.30
N ALA A 536 6.44 24.89 -38.18
CA ALA A 536 7.88 25.08 -38.31
C ALA A 536 8.55 25.65 -37.05
N SER A 537 7.82 26.37 -36.19
CA SER A 537 8.35 26.87 -34.91
C SER A 537 8.64 25.74 -33.92
N ARG A 538 8.02 24.57 -34.14
CA ARG A 538 8.16 23.35 -33.36
C ARG A 538 9.05 22.31 -34.06
N SER A 539 9.81 22.74 -35.09
CA SER A 539 10.56 21.96 -36.07
C SER A 539 10.96 20.55 -35.61
N GLY A 540 10.24 19.56 -36.15
CA GLY A 540 10.56 18.13 -36.01
C GLY A 540 10.28 17.49 -34.65
N ARG A 541 9.81 18.24 -33.64
CA ARG A 541 9.48 17.67 -32.32
C ARG A 541 8.19 16.88 -32.29
N VAL A 542 7.22 17.17 -33.16
CA VAL A 542 5.94 16.44 -33.22
C VAL A 542 5.86 15.71 -34.55
N ARG A 543 5.56 14.41 -34.50
CA ARG A 543 5.40 13.56 -35.67
C ARG A 543 4.07 12.82 -35.58
N LEU A 544 3.39 12.71 -36.71
CA LEU A 544 2.17 11.92 -36.85
C LEU A 544 2.51 10.55 -37.45
N LEU A 545 2.03 9.50 -36.80
CA LEU A 545 2.08 8.12 -37.28
C LEU A 545 0.65 7.61 -37.45
N GLN A 546 0.42 6.85 -38.52
CA GLN A 546 -0.89 6.29 -38.84
C GLN A 546 -0.92 4.81 -38.45
N PHE A 547 -1.91 4.41 -37.65
CA PHE A 547 -2.14 3.03 -37.25
C PHE A 547 -3.55 2.59 -37.66
N ASP A 548 -3.65 2.05 -38.87
CA ASP A 548 -4.91 1.67 -39.52
C ASP A 548 -5.33 0.22 -39.19
N PHE A 549 -5.46 -0.09 -37.90
CA PHE A 549 -5.90 -1.40 -37.41
C PHE A 549 -6.92 -1.24 -36.27
N PRO A 550 -7.68 -2.30 -35.90
CA PRO A 550 -8.53 -2.27 -34.72
C PRO A 550 -7.76 -1.87 -33.46
N PHE A 551 -8.44 -1.13 -32.57
CA PHE A 551 -7.79 -0.61 -31.36
C PHE A 551 -7.17 -1.73 -30.52
N ASN A 552 -5.87 -1.60 -30.31
CA ASN A 552 -5.06 -2.48 -29.48
C ASN A 552 -3.92 -1.62 -28.92
N TYR A 553 -4.03 -1.26 -27.65
CA TYR A 553 -3.09 -0.34 -27.01
C TYR A 553 -1.65 -0.88 -27.07
N SER A 554 -1.49 -2.18 -26.82
CA SER A 554 -0.20 -2.85 -26.89
C SER A 554 0.40 -2.81 -28.30
N ALA A 555 -0.40 -3.12 -29.33
CA ALA A 555 0.07 -3.09 -30.72
C ALA A 555 0.43 -1.69 -31.20
N ILE A 556 -0.37 -0.67 -30.83
CA ILE A 556 -0.12 0.72 -31.21
C ILE A 556 1.22 1.20 -30.63
N ASN A 557 1.47 0.94 -29.35
CA ASN A 557 2.73 1.31 -28.70
C ASN A 557 3.91 0.53 -29.26
N ASN A 558 3.78 -0.77 -29.50
CA ASN A 558 4.83 -1.58 -30.13
C ASN A 558 5.19 -1.10 -31.54
N PHE A 559 4.19 -0.68 -32.32
CA PHE A 559 4.39 -0.09 -33.64
C PHE A 559 5.16 1.23 -33.54
N ALA A 560 4.69 2.16 -32.70
CA ALA A 560 5.32 3.47 -32.54
C ALA A 560 6.72 3.39 -31.92
N ALA A 561 6.97 2.42 -31.04
CA ALA A 561 8.30 2.16 -30.51
C ALA A 561 9.32 1.89 -31.62
N LYS A 562 8.95 1.20 -32.70
CA LYS A 562 9.84 0.94 -33.85
C LYS A 562 10.16 2.22 -34.64
N GLU A 563 9.25 3.18 -34.66
CA GLU A 563 9.37 4.47 -35.37
C GLU A 563 10.04 5.59 -34.55
N ALA A 564 10.14 5.37 -33.24
CA ALA A 564 10.76 6.29 -32.30
C ALA A 564 12.28 6.39 -32.53
N ARG A 565 12.85 7.59 -32.32
CA ARG A 565 14.28 7.87 -32.46
C ARG A 565 15.01 7.93 -31.12
N GLY A 566 14.27 8.12 -30.04
CA GLY A 566 14.78 8.22 -28.69
C GLY A 566 15.35 6.92 -28.17
N SER A 567 16.40 7.03 -27.35
CA SER A 567 16.94 5.92 -26.56
C SER A 567 16.08 5.63 -25.32
N ILE A 568 15.19 6.55 -24.96
CA ILE A 568 14.17 6.40 -23.93
C ILE A 568 12.80 6.50 -24.61
N LEU A 569 11.92 5.56 -24.30
CA LEU A 569 10.54 5.55 -24.73
C LEU A 569 9.66 6.03 -23.58
N GLY A 570 8.68 6.88 -23.89
CA GLY A 570 7.62 7.26 -22.97
C GLY A 570 6.27 6.77 -23.47
N LEU A 571 5.62 5.88 -22.74
CA LEU A 571 4.23 5.51 -23.01
C LEU A 571 3.35 6.56 -22.32
N ILE A 572 2.64 7.35 -23.10
CA ILE A 572 1.86 8.50 -22.63
C ILE A 572 0.44 8.40 -23.16
N ASN A 573 -0.56 8.42 -22.27
CA ASN A 573 -1.95 8.50 -22.72
C ASN A 573 -2.28 9.90 -23.25
N ASN A 574 -3.22 9.98 -24.20
CA ASN A 574 -3.60 11.25 -24.81
C ASN A 574 -4.39 12.21 -23.88
N ASP A 575 -4.74 11.77 -22.68
CA ASP A 575 -5.52 12.53 -21.68
C ASP A 575 -4.71 12.86 -20.42
N VAL A 576 -3.38 12.85 -20.51
CA VAL A 576 -2.53 13.43 -19.48
C VAL A 576 -2.38 14.95 -19.62
N GLU A 577 -2.09 15.64 -18.52
CA GLU A 577 -1.77 17.05 -18.51
C GLU A 577 -0.63 17.33 -17.53
N VAL A 578 0.45 17.94 -18.01
CA VAL A 578 1.64 18.25 -17.19
C VAL A 578 1.31 19.24 -16.07
N ILE A 579 1.78 18.96 -14.85
CA ILE A 579 1.67 19.87 -13.69
C ILE A 579 2.98 20.61 -13.46
N ASN A 580 4.08 19.90 -13.16
CA ASN A 580 5.38 20.50 -12.88
C ASN A 580 6.34 20.42 -14.08
N ALA A 581 7.16 21.46 -14.26
CA ALA A 581 7.99 21.61 -15.46
C ALA A 581 9.13 20.59 -15.56
N ASP A 582 9.64 20.10 -14.43
CA ASP A 582 10.77 19.17 -14.32
C ASP A 582 10.36 17.69 -14.37
N TRP A 583 9.07 17.37 -14.57
CA TRP A 583 8.54 16.00 -14.57
C TRP A 583 9.34 15.04 -15.46
N LEU A 584 9.67 15.46 -16.70
CA LEU A 584 10.38 14.61 -17.64
C LEU A 584 11.86 14.46 -17.26
N THR A 585 12.49 15.53 -16.76
CA THR A 585 13.86 15.51 -16.26
C THR A 585 13.99 14.54 -15.08
N GLU A 586 13.06 14.62 -14.12
CA GLU A 586 12.97 13.72 -12.98
C GLU A 586 12.87 12.26 -13.45
N MET A 587 11.89 11.93 -14.30
CA MET A 587 11.73 10.55 -14.77
C MET A 587 12.92 10.06 -15.60
N VAL A 588 13.53 10.91 -16.43
CA VAL A 588 14.72 10.58 -17.21
C VAL A 588 15.91 10.29 -16.31
N SER A 589 16.13 11.09 -15.25
CA SER A 589 17.24 10.89 -14.30
C SER A 589 17.22 9.50 -13.67
N HIS A 590 16.02 8.93 -13.52
CA HIS A 590 15.82 7.56 -13.07
C HIS A 590 15.93 6.55 -14.22
N ALA A 591 15.33 6.82 -15.37
CA ALA A 591 15.30 5.89 -16.51
C ALA A 591 16.69 5.63 -17.11
N VAL A 592 17.65 6.53 -16.94
CA VAL A 592 19.04 6.32 -17.40
C VAL A 592 19.86 5.40 -16.50
N ARG A 593 19.40 5.11 -15.28
CA ARG A 593 20.11 4.25 -14.35
C ARG A 593 20.07 2.80 -14.81
N PRO A 594 21.22 2.11 -14.91
CA PRO A 594 21.31 0.79 -15.56
C PRO A 594 20.50 -0.30 -14.86
N ASP A 595 20.28 -0.18 -13.55
CA ASP A 595 19.51 -1.09 -12.71
C ASP A 595 17.99 -0.85 -12.75
N ILE A 596 17.54 0.25 -13.35
CA ILE A 596 16.13 0.62 -13.44
C ILE A 596 15.52 0.22 -14.78
N GLY A 597 14.29 -0.28 -14.75
CA GLY A 597 13.51 -0.70 -15.90
C GLY A 597 12.45 0.34 -16.27
N CYS A 598 11.30 0.29 -15.59
CA CYS A 598 10.19 1.24 -15.78
C CYS A 598 10.18 2.33 -14.70
N VAL A 599 9.88 3.57 -15.11
CA VAL A 599 9.71 4.73 -14.22
C VAL A 599 8.30 5.28 -14.38
N GLY A 600 7.54 5.34 -13.29
CA GLY A 600 6.17 5.87 -13.26
C GLY A 600 6.06 7.23 -12.58
N ALA A 601 5.14 8.06 -13.09
CA ALA A 601 4.82 9.37 -12.52
C ALA A 601 3.70 9.30 -11.46
N LYS A 602 3.58 10.33 -10.63
CA LYS A 602 2.42 10.57 -9.77
C LYS A 602 1.28 11.13 -10.61
N LEU A 603 0.18 10.38 -10.69
CA LEU A 603 -0.99 10.80 -11.47
C LEU A 603 -2.15 11.18 -10.56
N TYR A 604 -2.79 12.29 -10.90
CA TYR A 604 -3.97 12.80 -10.22
C TYR A 604 -5.21 12.69 -11.09
N TYR A 605 -6.35 12.46 -10.42
CA TYR A 605 -7.64 12.82 -10.97
C TYR A 605 -7.79 14.35 -11.08
N PRO A 606 -8.73 14.86 -11.91
CA PRO A 606 -8.99 16.29 -12.02
C PRO A 606 -9.39 16.97 -10.70
N ASP A 607 -9.92 16.20 -9.73
CA ASP A 607 -10.24 16.67 -8.38
C ASP A 607 -9.05 16.68 -7.41
N ARG A 608 -7.82 16.45 -7.92
CA ARG A 608 -6.56 16.37 -7.16
C ARG A 608 -6.48 15.23 -6.15
N THR A 609 -7.33 14.21 -6.28
CA THR A 609 -7.11 12.93 -5.60
C THR A 609 -6.10 12.08 -6.37
N ILE A 610 -5.38 11.22 -5.65
CA ILE A 610 -4.40 10.30 -6.22
C ILE A 610 -5.10 9.27 -7.10
N GLN A 611 -4.57 9.08 -8.30
CA GLN A 611 -5.00 8.02 -9.21
C GLN A 611 -3.93 6.94 -9.37
N HIS A 612 -2.66 7.32 -9.40
CA HIS A 612 -1.54 6.39 -9.49
C HIS A 612 -0.38 6.84 -8.60
N ALA A 613 0.01 5.94 -7.70
CA ALA A 613 1.19 6.06 -6.85
C ALA A 613 2.01 4.75 -6.83
N GLY A 614 2.12 4.11 -7.99
CA GLY A 614 2.53 2.70 -8.12
C GLY A 614 1.35 1.75 -8.33
N VAL A 615 1.66 0.53 -8.77
CA VAL A 615 0.70 -0.58 -8.88
C VAL A 615 1.18 -1.73 -7.99
N VAL A 616 0.26 -2.24 -7.18
CA VAL A 616 0.42 -3.41 -6.31
C VAL A 616 -0.23 -4.61 -6.97
N LEU A 617 0.50 -5.72 -7.06
CA LEU A 617 0.01 -6.99 -7.61
C LEU A 617 -0.97 -7.67 -6.63
N GLY A 618 -1.89 -8.45 -7.16
CA GLY A 618 -2.87 -9.21 -6.39
C GLY A 618 -4.12 -8.43 -5.96
N ILE A 619 -4.04 -7.09 -5.87
CA ILE A 619 -5.20 -6.26 -5.53
C ILE A 619 -6.33 -6.50 -6.53
N GLY A 620 -7.53 -6.80 -6.02
CA GLY A 620 -8.69 -7.10 -6.87
C GLY A 620 -8.56 -8.37 -7.71
N GLY A 621 -7.57 -9.22 -7.42
CA GLY A 621 -7.31 -10.49 -8.10
C GLY A 621 -6.30 -10.43 -9.24
N VAL A 622 -5.83 -9.24 -9.62
CA VAL A 622 -4.75 -9.07 -10.61
C VAL A 622 -3.80 -7.97 -10.16
N ALA A 623 -4.24 -6.71 -10.17
CA ALA A 623 -3.43 -5.58 -9.74
C ALA A 623 -4.29 -4.33 -9.47
N GLY A 624 -3.81 -3.43 -8.63
CA GLY A 624 -4.50 -2.19 -8.28
C GLY A 624 -3.52 -1.04 -8.01
N HIS A 625 -3.99 0.20 -8.19
CA HIS A 625 -3.17 1.40 -7.95
C HIS A 625 -3.14 1.70 -6.46
N SER A 626 -1.95 1.82 -5.87
CA SER A 626 -1.79 2.19 -4.46
C SER A 626 -2.33 3.59 -4.16
N HIS A 627 -2.88 3.77 -2.95
CA HIS A 627 -3.34 5.05 -2.40
C HIS A 627 -4.40 5.76 -3.24
N LYS A 628 -5.08 5.03 -4.11
CA LYS A 628 -6.11 5.56 -5.00
C LYS A 628 -7.18 6.30 -4.19
N TYR A 629 -7.57 7.48 -4.68
CA TYR A 629 -8.55 8.41 -4.08
C TYR A 629 -8.10 9.15 -2.82
N LEU A 630 -6.89 8.92 -2.30
CA LEU A 630 -6.37 9.78 -1.23
C LEU A 630 -6.17 11.21 -1.75
N PRO A 631 -6.27 12.24 -0.88
CA PRO A 631 -5.93 13.60 -1.27
C PRO A 631 -4.48 13.70 -1.76
N GLY A 632 -4.21 14.55 -2.75
CA GLY A 632 -2.87 14.66 -3.32
C GLY A 632 -1.75 15.06 -2.37
N HIS A 633 -2.09 15.71 -1.26
CA HIS A 633 -1.19 16.14 -0.19
C HIS A 633 -1.07 15.11 0.96
N ALA A 634 -1.74 13.96 0.86
CA ALA A 634 -1.60 12.90 1.86
C ALA A 634 -0.17 12.35 1.85
N ASP A 635 0.35 12.05 3.03
CA ASP A 635 1.68 11.45 3.20
C ASP A 635 1.68 9.97 2.77
N GLY A 636 0.51 9.33 2.79
CA GLY A 636 0.33 7.92 2.48
C GLY A 636 0.84 7.00 3.58
N TYR A 637 0.82 5.70 3.29
CA TYR A 637 1.30 4.66 4.20
C TYR A 637 2.78 4.87 4.51
N PHE A 638 3.12 5.22 5.75
CA PHE A 638 4.50 5.49 6.19
C PHE A 638 5.31 6.37 5.21
N GLY A 639 4.71 7.47 4.76
CA GLY A 639 5.38 8.47 3.89
C GLY A 639 5.55 8.05 2.42
N ARG A 640 4.97 6.91 1.98
CA ARG A 640 5.15 6.37 0.62
C ARG A 640 4.72 7.32 -0.50
N LEU A 641 3.82 8.27 -0.27
CA LEU A 641 3.44 9.27 -1.28
C LEU A 641 4.42 10.44 -1.42
N LEU A 642 5.44 10.50 -0.56
CA LEU A 642 6.47 11.53 -0.52
C LEU A 642 7.86 11.00 -0.89
N ALA A 643 8.03 9.67 -0.94
CA ALA A 643 9.29 9.00 -1.15
C ALA A 643 9.34 8.28 -2.52
N ILE A 644 10.48 8.39 -3.20
CA ILE A 644 10.80 7.52 -4.34
C ILE A 644 10.91 6.09 -3.83
N HIS A 645 10.30 5.13 -4.53
CA HIS A 645 10.36 3.75 -4.11
C HIS A 645 10.18 2.75 -5.24
N ASN A 646 10.68 1.54 -5.02
CA ASN A 646 10.45 0.45 -5.96
C ASN A 646 9.02 -0.07 -5.83
N VAL A 647 8.45 -0.41 -6.98
CA VAL A 647 7.09 -0.95 -7.13
C VAL A 647 7.12 -2.11 -8.13
N SER A 648 6.14 -3.00 -8.09
CA SER A 648 6.11 -4.11 -9.03
C SER A 648 5.72 -3.65 -10.43
N ALA A 649 4.80 -2.69 -10.54
CA ALA A 649 4.41 -2.09 -11.80
C ALA A 649 4.08 -0.60 -11.70
N VAL A 650 4.13 0.07 -12.85
CA VAL A 650 3.67 1.44 -13.07
C VAL A 650 2.77 1.48 -14.28
N THR A 651 1.88 2.46 -14.37
CA THR A 651 0.88 2.48 -15.44
C THR A 651 1.41 3.05 -16.76
N GLY A 652 0.95 2.49 -17.88
CA GLY A 652 1.23 3.00 -19.23
C GLY A 652 0.66 4.38 -19.52
N ALA A 653 -0.11 5.00 -18.62
CA ALA A 653 -0.56 6.37 -18.79
C ALA A 653 0.59 7.38 -18.77
N ALA A 654 1.65 7.12 -17.99
CA ALA A 654 2.90 7.88 -17.98
C ALA A 654 4.05 7.01 -17.46
N LEU A 655 4.69 6.28 -18.39
CA LEU A 655 5.77 5.34 -18.11
C LEU A 655 6.98 5.66 -18.98
N LEU A 656 8.17 5.83 -18.38
CA LEU A 656 9.44 5.85 -19.13
C LEU A 656 10.19 4.53 -19.01
N VAL A 657 10.84 4.12 -20.09
CA VAL A 657 11.71 2.93 -20.15
C VAL A 657 12.80 3.12 -21.19
N ARG A 658 13.99 2.57 -20.96
CA ARG A 658 15.03 2.54 -22.01
C ARG A 658 14.55 1.66 -23.15
N ARG A 659 14.75 2.10 -24.39
CA ARG A 659 14.45 1.31 -25.60
C ARG A 659 15.07 -0.08 -25.52
N ALA A 660 16.34 -0.17 -25.13
CA ALA A 660 17.04 -1.45 -25.02
C ALA A 660 16.35 -2.43 -24.05
N VAL A 661 15.72 -1.94 -22.98
CA VAL A 661 14.96 -2.77 -22.03
C VAL A 661 13.60 -3.14 -22.60
N PHE A 662 12.91 -2.21 -23.27
CA PHE A 662 11.65 -2.48 -23.97
C PHE A 662 11.83 -3.58 -25.02
N ASP A 663 12.88 -3.49 -25.83
CA ASP A 663 13.21 -4.46 -26.88
C ASP A 663 13.63 -5.81 -26.28
N LEU A 664 14.42 -5.81 -25.20
CA LEU A 664 14.88 -7.02 -24.51
C LEU A 664 13.72 -7.92 -24.05
N VAL A 665 12.63 -7.34 -23.56
CA VAL A 665 11.46 -8.09 -23.06
C VAL A 665 10.36 -8.27 -24.11
N GLY A 666 10.62 -7.87 -25.37
CA GLY A 666 9.68 -8.01 -26.49
C GLY A 666 8.49 -7.05 -26.46
N GLY A 667 8.59 -5.91 -25.77
CA GLY A 667 7.53 -4.89 -25.70
C GLY A 667 6.26 -5.34 -24.97
N LEU A 668 5.13 -4.71 -25.31
CA LEU A 668 3.82 -5.02 -24.72
C LEU A 668 3.20 -6.26 -25.39
N ASP A 669 2.46 -7.07 -24.63
CA ASP A 669 1.75 -8.23 -25.18
C ASP A 669 0.52 -7.79 -25.99
N GLN A 670 0.67 -7.75 -27.31
CA GLN A 670 -0.39 -7.35 -28.24
C GLN A 670 -1.37 -8.46 -28.62
N GLU A 671 -1.05 -9.72 -28.32
CA GLU A 671 -1.88 -10.86 -28.73
C GLU A 671 -2.97 -11.13 -27.71
N THR A 672 -2.61 -11.11 -26.43
CA THR A 672 -3.50 -11.52 -25.33
C THR A 672 -3.90 -10.38 -24.39
N LEU A 673 -3.10 -9.32 -24.26
CA LEU A 673 -3.37 -8.18 -23.36
C LEU A 673 -3.52 -6.89 -24.17
N LYS A 674 -4.65 -6.72 -24.85
CA LYS A 674 -4.84 -5.64 -25.83
C LYS A 674 -5.15 -4.30 -25.17
N VAL A 675 -5.77 -4.29 -23.98
CA VAL A 675 -6.29 -3.07 -23.35
C VAL A 675 -5.97 -2.99 -21.86
N ALA A 676 -6.28 -4.02 -21.07
CA ALA A 676 -6.00 -4.02 -19.63
C ALA A 676 -4.74 -4.82 -19.30
N PHE A 677 -4.08 -4.43 -18.20
CA PHE A 677 -2.92 -5.11 -17.59
C PHE A 677 -1.68 -5.29 -18.47
N ASN A 678 -1.64 -4.73 -19.68
CA ASN A 678 -0.46 -4.79 -20.55
C ASN A 678 0.76 -4.11 -19.94
N ASP A 679 0.55 -3.01 -19.22
CA ASP A 679 1.56 -2.28 -18.48
C ASP A 679 2.06 -3.08 -17.26
N VAL A 680 1.14 -3.77 -16.57
CA VAL A 680 1.47 -4.68 -15.46
C VAL A 680 2.30 -5.87 -15.94
N ASP A 681 1.85 -6.59 -16.98
CA ASP A 681 2.62 -7.69 -17.61
C ASP A 681 4.01 -7.21 -18.04
N PHE A 682 4.07 -6.07 -18.73
CA PHE A 682 5.34 -5.49 -19.16
C PHE A 682 6.28 -5.21 -17.99
N CYS A 683 5.80 -4.58 -16.93
CA CYS A 683 6.60 -4.30 -15.75
C CYS A 683 7.10 -5.58 -15.07
N ILE A 684 6.29 -6.65 -15.02
CA ILE A 684 6.71 -7.94 -14.46
C ILE A 684 7.81 -8.56 -15.34
N LYS A 685 7.66 -8.57 -16.68
CA LYS A 685 8.73 -9.05 -17.59
C LYS A 685 10.04 -8.27 -17.43
N VAL A 686 9.95 -6.96 -17.28
CA VAL A 686 11.11 -6.09 -17.03
C VAL A 686 11.80 -6.44 -15.70
N ARG A 687 11.01 -6.72 -14.66
CA ARG A 687 11.54 -7.14 -13.36
C ARG A 687 12.21 -8.51 -13.43
N ASP A 688 11.59 -9.47 -14.11
CA ASP A 688 12.12 -10.83 -14.26
C ASP A 688 13.39 -10.85 -15.13
N ALA A 689 13.60 -9.84 -15.98
CA ALA A 689 14.86 -9.60 -16.69
C ALA A 689 15.97 -8.97 -15.82
N GLY A 690 15.72 -8.76 -14.52
CA GLY A 690 16.72 -8.30 -13.54
C GLY A 690 16.72 -6.79 -13.26
N PHE A 691 15.75 -6.04 -13.81
CA PHE A 691 15.63 -4.60 -13.54
C PHE A 691 14.68 -4.32 -12.37
N ARG A 692 14.76 -3.12 -11.78
CA ARG A 692 13.77 -2.65 -10.82
C ARG A 692 12.87 -1.60 -11.45
N ASN A 693 11.57 -1.71 -11.21
CA ASN A 693 10.64 -0.63 -11.54
C ASN A 693 10.56 0.33 -10.35
N LEU A 694 10.33 1.61 -10.62
CA LEU A 694 10.20 2.63 -9.58
C LEU A 694 9.13 3.65 -9.91
N TRP A 695 8.59 4.23 -8.85
CA TRP A 695 7.67 5.35 -8.91
C TRP A 695 8.30 6.56 -8.23
N THR A 696 8.13 7.75 -8.82
CA THR A 696 8.60 9.02 -8.25
C THR A 696 7.43 9.95 -7.94
N PRO A 697 7.35 10.51 -6.73
CA PRO A 697 6.34 11.53 -6.39
C PRO A 697 6.63 12.89 -7.02
N PHE A 698 7.81 13.08 -7.62
CA PHE A 698 8.30 14.38 -8.12
C PHE A 698 8.07 14.61 -9.62
N ALA A 699 7.41 13.67 -10.29
CA ALA A 699 6.86 13.87 -11.64
C ALA A 699 5.33 13.82 -11.54
N GLU A 700 4.67 14.97 -11.66
CA GLU A 700 3.26 15.15 -11.39
C GLU A 700 2.50 15.49 -12.67
N LEU A 701 1.48 14.68 -12.99
CA LEU A 701 0.55 14.94 -14.09
C LEU A 701 -0.89 14.71 -13.65
N PHE A 702 -1.84 15.41 -14.26
CA PHE A 702 -3.23 14.94 -14.26
C PHE A 702 -3.36 13.84 -15.30
N HIS A 703 -4.24 12.88 -15.03
CA HIS A 703 -4.73 11.93 -16.01
C HIS A 703 -6.26 11.94 -15.93
N HIS A 704 -6.91 12.51 -16.95
CA HIS A 704 -8.34 12.83 -16.98
C HIS A 704 -9.24 11.59 -17.22
N GLU A 705 -8.83 10.44 -16.68
CA GLU A 705 -9.33 9.07 -16.88
C GLU A 705 -10.81 8.98 -17.28
N SER A 706 -11.08 8.18 -18.33
CA SER A 706 -12.41 7.83 -18.86
C SER A 706 -13.15 8.89 -19.69
N LYS A 707 -12.60 10.08 -19.93
CA LYS A 707 -13.24 11.07 -20.84
C LYS A 707 -13.29 10.61 -22.31
N SER A 708 -12.30 9.86 -22.80
CA SER A 708 -12.25 9.38 -24.19
C SER A 708 -12.88 7.99 -24.41
N ARG A 709 -12.87 7.12 -23.39
CA ARG A 709 -13.12 5.67 -23.57
C ARG A 709 -14.50 5.17 -23.09
N GLY A 710 -15.17 5.92 -22.21
CA GLY A 710 -16.38 5.47 -21.51
C GLY A 710 -16.12 4.27 -20.58
N THR A 711 -17.09 3.93 -19.72
CA THR A 711 -16.96 2.80 -18.77
C THR A 711 -16.97 1.44 -19.49
N ASP A 712 -16.32 0.41 -18.92
CA ASP A 712 -16.36 -0.98 -19.39
C ASP A 712 -17.73 -1.64 -19.10
N GLU A 713 -18.80 -1.01 -19.56
CA GLU A 713 -20.18 -1.43 -19.26
C GLU A 713 -20.80 -2.28 -20.36
N THR A 714 -20.24 -2.30 -21.57
CA THR A 714 -20.70 -3.17 -22.65
C THR A 714 -20.26 -4.62 -22.43
N GLU A 715 -21.07 -5.57 -22.92
CA GLU A 715 -20.83 -7.00 -22.73
C GLU A 715 -19.48 -7.44 -23.29
N ASP A 716 -19.11 -6.96 -24.49
CA ASP A 716 -17.84 -7.31 -25.14
C ASP A 716 -16.62 -6.78 -24.38
N LYS A 717 -16.70 -5.55 -23.83
CA LYS A 717 -15.62 -4.98 -23.01
C LYS A 717 -15.42 -5.78 -21.72
N ARG A 718 -16.52 -6.23 -21.09
CA ARG A 718 -16.46 -7.08 -19.88
C ARG A 718 -15.88 -8.46 -20.19
N LYS A 719 -16.27 -9.10 -21.30
CA LYS A 719 -15.71 -10.38 -21.75
C LYS A 719 -14.21 -10.27 -22.01
N ARG A 720 -13.77 -9.23 -22.74
CA ARG A 720 -12.34 -8.95 -22.95
C ARG A 720 -11.60 -8.78 -21.63
N PHE A 721 -12.11 -7.94 -20.72
CA PHE A 721 -11.47 -7.69 -19.43
C PHE A 721 -11.35 -8.99 -18.61
N ALA A 722 -12.40 -9.83 -18.60
CA ALA A 722 -12.35 -11.13 -17.92
C ALA A 722 -11.26 -12.06 -18.51
N LEU A 723 -11.15 -12.13 -19.84
CA LEU A 723 -10.10 -12.90 -20.51
C LEU A 723 -8.69 -12.37 -20.19
N GLU A 724 -8.50 -11.05 -20.19
CA GLU A 724 -7.23 -10.42 -19.83
C GLU A 724 -6.86 -10.70 -18.36
N CYS A 725 -7.84 -10.75 -17.45
CA CYS A 725 -7.63 -11.21 -16.07
C CYS A 725 -7.18 -12.67 -16.01
N GLU A 726 -7.85 -13.57 -16.75
CA GLU A 726 -7.50 -14.99 -16.80
C GLU A 726 -6.06 -15.19 -17.28
N VAL A 727 -5.66 -14.49 -18.35
CA VAL A 727 -4.28 -14.51 -18.87
C VAL A 727 -3.27 -14.09 -17.80
N MET A 728 -3.54 -13.01 -17.08
CA MET A 728 -2.65 -12.55 -16.00
C MET A 728 -2.56 -13.57 -14.86
N GLN A 729 -3.66 -14.21 -14.50
CA GLN A 729 -3.69 -15.22 -13.44
C GLN A 729 -2.96 -16.49 -13.83
N GLU A 730 -3.17 -16.98 -15.06
CA GLU A 730 -2.48 -18.16 -15.59
C GLU A 730 -0.99 -17.92 -15.73
N ARG A 731 -0.59 -16.73 -16.22
CA ARG A 731 0.82 -16.41 -16.49
C ARG A 731 1.60 -16.05 -15.22
N TRP A 732 1.01 -15.23 -14.34
CA TRP A 732 1.72 -14.58 -13.24
C TRP A 732 1.21 -14.99 -11.86
N GLY A 733 0.36 -16.00 -11.71
CA GLY A 733 -0.33 -16.33 -10.46
C GLY A 733 0.52 -16.31 -9.19
N SER A 734 1.76 -16.82 -9.24
CA SER A 734 2.71 -16.77 -8.12
C SER A 734 3.26 -15.37 -7.82
N ALA A 735 3.52 -14.55 -8.83
CA ALA A 735 3.90 -13.15 -8.65
C ALA A 735 2.72 -12.30 -8.16
N LEU A 736 1.49 -12.65 -8.54
CA LEU A 736 0.28 -11.96 -8.08
C LEU A 736 -0.08 -12.26 -6.63
N SER A 737 0.34 -13.41 -6.08
CA SER A 737 0.11 -13.76 -4.68
C SER A 737 1.15 -13.14 -3.74
N ARG A 738 2.32 -12.75 -4.25
CA ARG A 738 3.40 -12.14 -3.46
C ARG A 738 4.08 -11.01 -4.22
N ASP A 739 3.58 -9.79 -4.01
CA ASP A 739 4.27 -8.58 -4.45
C ASP A 739 5.44 -8.26 -3.50
N PRO A 740 6.70 -8.21 -3.96
CA PRO A 740 7.84 -7.90 -3.09
C PRO A 740 7.78 -6.50 -2.47
N PHE A 741 7.03 -5.56 -3.07
CA PHE A 741 6.94 -4.18 -2.58
C PHE A 741 5.64 -3.90 -1.80
N TYR A 742 4.91 -4.95 -1.42
CA TYR A 742 3.70 -4.88 -0.61
C TYR A 742 3.67 -6.02 0.41
N ASN A 743 3.49 -5.68 1.69
CA ASN A 743 3.58 -6.68 2.76
C ASN A 743 2.37 -7.63 2.75
N PRO A 744 2.57 -8.95 2.96
CA PRO A 744 1.49 -9.94 2.94
C PRO A 744 0.45 -9.73 4.06
N ASN A 745 0.79 -9.01 5.13
CA ASN A 745 -0.12 -8.67 6.23
C ASN A 745 -1.11 -7.56 5.88
N LEU A 746 -1.01 -6.98 4.68
CA LEU A 746 -1.90 -5.96 4.15
C LEU A 746 -2.92 -6.54 3.17
N THR A 747 -4.07 -5.89 3.06
CA THR A 747 -5.18 -6.41 2.26
C THR A 747 -4.88 -6.36 0.75
N LEU A 748 -5.31 -7.39 0.03
CA LEU A 748 -5.40 -7.39 -1.44
C LEU A 748 -6.81 -7.05 -1.95
N VAL A 749 -7.67 -6.54 -1.07
CA VAL A 749 -9.06 -6.16 -1.41
C VAL A 749 -9.18 -4.68 -1.72
N ARG A 750 -8.38 -3.85 -1.04
CA ARG A 750 -8.48 -2.38 -1.07
C ARG A 750 -7.13 -1.77 -1.41
N GLU A 751 -7.18 -0.53 -1.87
CA GLU A 751 -6.03 0.24 -2.35
C GLU A 751 -5.38 1.11 -1.25
N ASP A 752 -5.74 0.88 0.02
CA ASP A 752 -5.52 1.80 1.15
C ASP A 752 -4.48 1.35 2.17
N TYR A 753 -3.78 0.23 1.95
CA TYR A 753 -2.82 -0.38 2.90
C TYR A 753 -3.47 -0.75 4.25
N SER A 754 -4.77 -1.07 4.26
CA SER A 754 -5.44 -1.62 5.44
C SER A 754 -4.98 -3.04 5.75
N LEU A 755 -5.20 -3.47 7.00
CA LEU A 755 -4.83 -4.81 7.47
C LEU A 755 -5.54 -5.91 6.66
N ALA A 756 -4.83 -6.99 6.36
CA ALA A 756 -5.41 -8.21 5.84
C ALA A 756 -6.37 -8.82 6.88
N SER A 757 -7.56 -9.25 6.45
CA SER A 757 -8.39 -10.12 7.29
C SER A 757 -7.79 -11.53 7.29
N HIS A 758 -7.83 -12.25 8.42
CA HIS A 758 -7.23 -13.59 8.61
C HIS A 758 -7.45 -14.58 7.45
N GLN A 759 -8.61 -14.49 6.77
CA GLN A 759 -8.97 -15.37 5.65
C GLN A 759 -8.28 -15.06 4.32
N SER A 760 -7.54 -13.95 4.24
CA SER A 760 -6.72 -13.59 3.07
C SER A 760 -5.26 -14.07 3.15
N LEU A 761 -4.79 -14.48 4.34
CA LEU A 761 -3.41 -14.94 4.56
C LEU A 761 -3.19 -16.44 4.24
N VAL A 762 -4.23 -17.28 4.32
CA VAL A 762 -4.14 -18.75 4.18
C VAL A 762 -4.20 -19.21 2.71
N GLY A 763 -3.69 -18.40 1.78
CA GLY A 763 -3.80 -18.62 0.33
C GLY A 763 -2.57 -19.25 -0.34
N GLY A 764 -1.55 -19.65 0.42
CA GLY A 764 -0.31 -20.21 -0.12
C GLY A 764 0.29 -21.24 0.81
N ASP A 765 -0.15 -22.48 0.68
CA ASP A 765 0.63 -23.68 0.98
C ASP A 765 0.90 -24.42 -0.34
#